data_AF-A0A970Q7U8-F1
#
_entry.id   AF-A0A970Q7U8-F1
#
_cell.length_a   1.000
_cell.length_b   1.000
_cell.length_c   1.000
_cell.angle_alpha   90.00
_cell.angle_beta   90.00
_cell.angle_gamma   90.00
#
_symmetry.space_group_name_H-M   'P 1'
#
loop_
_entity.id
_entity.type
_entity.pdbx_description
1 polymer ?
#
loop_
_entity_poly.entity_id
_entity_poly.type
_entity_poly.pdbx_seq_one_letter_code
_entity_poly.pdbx_strand_id
1 'polypeptide(L)'
;MKLEDATSLTERCFRGEPASCSYACPFHMDIRSFLDKAAKGRWGAAYKIFRNATVFPGIVAVLCEQPCRERCQRSVVGDEAIALRDIEAACLRYAKDRRPESYVIPPKEKRVAVVGAGLAGLSLALDLAQKKFLVTVFDKEEGWGGCLRPHPRFAEFDAEIALQFSAVKAEFRFGTEVKSLDELDGFDAVYVATGAGGESFGLCEGWDPDLFTTTVPRVFLGGALCGATLMEGIAQGAEVSKIIEVFLQTGRAAHTPSEFDKSGRGHYLTHDGAVSVPRVEPSSPEGYTDEEAKAEAARCLQCDCDYCFAGCEMLRRFRKDPRKIGVEVYTDMNVNPPFSTRALTREAYSCNICGYCESVCPESVDIGRAMQLSRTARMSAGVDPAALHDYWLREMDFSTSEGAFASAPKGRDACEYAFYPGCQLGASNPEHVLRAYGFLKEKYDAGIILGCCGAPAYWAGDEERLQSNIEEIRRQWHDMGEPTLIFACATCESLFCRSLPEIPRVSLYQLLAEAEDIVPTKIFSEAAIFDPCAARGDPEMEAGVRALAGKAGVSLEELPERNRCCGYGGHIQLANPELYEEITAHRAEASDRPYIVYCANCREVFASRDKECVHVLDMAFGLPLSGRAPSLQEKRDNSLRVKKELMKEIKDVDFKPESHPWDDLTLIIDADLQKDLDEQLISAADLKEAIWVAESEGDRFVDESGGTTIASMVKRVITYWVEYRKTGPKTYEIVDAYYHRMRFGREE
;
A
#
# COMPACT_ATOMS: atom_id res chain seq x y z
N MET A 1 19.53 9.63 3.08
CA MET A 1 18.12 10.02 3.30
C MET A 1 17.91 10.16 4.81
N LYS A 2 17.25 11.21 5.29
CA LYS A 2 17.12 11.49 6.73
C LYS A 2 15.91 10.78 7.33
N LEU A 3 15.92 10.69 8.65
CA LEU A 3 14.93 10.08 9.56
C LEU A 3 13.45 10.40 9.23
N GLU A 4 13.20 11.63 8.79
CA GLU A 4 11.87 12.20 8.53
C GLU A 4 11.27 11.73 7.18
N ASP A 5 12.10 11.16 6.30
CA ASP A 5 11.70 10.81 4.93
C ASP A 5 10.89 9.49 4.86
N ALA A 6 10.95 8.63 5.89
CA ALA A 6 10.24 7.34 5.88
C ALA A 6 8.78 7.47 6.34
N THR A 7 8.54 8.19 7.44
CA THR A 7 7.20 8.44 7.95
C THR A 7 6.47 9.47 7.11
N SER A 8 7.16 10.49 6.57
CA SER A 8 6.53 11.50 5.71
C SER A 8 5.88 10.93 4.44
N LEU A 9 6.33 9.78 3.94
CA LEU A 9 5.70 9.09 2.82
C LEU A 9 4.29 8.56 3.15
N THR A 10 4.00 8.31 4.42
CA THR A 10 2.77 7.62 4.86
C THR A 10 1.98 8.40 5.92
N GLU A 11 2.54 9.45 6.53
CA GLU A 11 1.89 10.22 7.60
C GLU A 11 0.60 10.89 7.13
N ARG A 12 0.54 11.30 5.86
CA ARG A 12 -0.65 11.87 5.24
C ARG A 12 -1.77 10.84 5.01
N CYS A 13 -1.49 9.54 5.11
CA CYS A 13 -2.51 8.52 4.92
C CYS A 13 -3.54 8.58 6.07
N PHE A 14 -4.80 8.87 5.74
CA PHE A 14 -5.89 8.94 6.73
C PHE A 14 -6.70 7.64 6.82
N ARG A 15 -6.22 6.53 6.24
CA ARG A 15 -6.92 5.25 6.36
C ARG A 15 -6.99 4.82 7.83
N GLY A 16 -8.14 4.30 8.24
CA GLY A 16 -8.40 3.92 9.62
C GLY A 16 -8.76 5.10 10.54
N GLU A 17 -8.62 6.36 10.08
CA GLU A 17 -9.11 7.52 10.83
C GLU A 17 -10.63 7.47 11.02
N PRO A 18 -11.17 8.15 12.05
CA PRO A 18 -12.61 8.31 12.20
C PRO A 18 -13.25 8.91 10.95
N ALA A 19 -14.44 8.44 10.59
CA ALA A 19 -15.17 9.02 9.47
C ALA A 19 -15.60 10.46 9.76
N SER A 20 -15.92 11.24 8.72
CA SER A 20 -16.37 12.64 8.85
C SER A 20 -17.58 12.81 9.79
N CYS A 21 -18.50 11.86 9.81
CA CYS A 21 -19.64 11.84 10.75
C CYS A 21 -19.21 11.59 12.21
N SER A 22 -18.19 10.76 12.42
CA SER A 22 -17.61 10.47 13.75
C SER A 22 -16.83 11.66 14.27
N TYR A 23 -16.11 12.40 13.41
CA TYR A 23 -15.47 13.66 13.79
C TYR A 23 -16.47 14.74 14.19
N ALA A 24 -17.61 14.83 13.50
CA ALA A 24 -18.69 15.75 13.85
C ALA A 24 -19.45 15.35 15.12
N CYS A 25 -19.35 14.09 15.55
CA CYS A 25 -20.01 13.60 16.75
C CYS A 25 -19.27 14.15 17.98
N PRO A 26 -19.93 14.87 18.91
CA PRO A 26 -19.29 15.36 20.13
C PRO A 26 -18.66 14.24 20.96
N PHE A 27 -19.19 13.02 20.85
CA PHE A 27 -18.72 11.84 21.55
C PHE A 27 -17.58 11.10 20.83
N HIS A 28 -17.21 11.51 19.61
CA HIS A 28 -16.31 10.77 18.73
C HIS A 28 -16.68 9.29 18.58
N MET A 29 -17.99 8.99 18.53
CA MET A 29 -18.49 7.62 18.40
C MET A 29 -18.02 7.01 17.09
N ASP A 30 -17.58 5.74 17.11
CA ASP A 30 -17.32 4.96 15.90
C ASP A 30 -18.66 4.59 15.21
N ILE A 31 -19.17 5.53 14.42
CA ILE A 31 -20.45 5.43 13.71
C ILE A 31 -20.39 4.34 12.64
N ARG A 32 -19.24 4.13 11.98
CA ARG A 32 -19.06 3.06 10.98
C ARG A 32 -19.29 1.69 11.62
N SER A 33 -18.61 1.41 12.73
CA SER A 33 -18.78 0.16 13.46
C SER A 33 -20.17 0.01 14.05
N PHE A 34 -20.76 1.09 14.59
CA PHE A 34 -22.15 1.07 15.07
C PHE A 34 -23.13 0.66 13.96
N LEU A 35 -23.05 1.31 12.79
CA LEU A 35 -23.92 1.05 11.64
C LEU A 35 -23.68 -0.34 11.04
N ASP A 36 -22.45 -0.84 10.99
CA ASP A 36 -22.15 -2.23 10.56
C ASP A 36 -22.84 -3.27 11.45
N LYS A 37 -22.80 -3.07 12.78
CA LYS A 37 -23.50 -3.96 13.73
C LYS A 37 -25.01 -3.83 13.60
N ALA A 38 -25.53 -2.62 13.48
CA ALA A 38 -26.95 -2.36 13.32
C ALA A 38 -27.51 -2.99 12.04
N ALA A 39 -26.84 -2.83 10.89
CA ALA A 39 -27.22 -3.42 9.62
C ALA A 39 -27.31 -4.97 9.68
N LYS A 40 -26.46 -5.59 10.50
CA LYS A 40 -26.45 -7.05 10.74
C LYS A 40 -27.41 -7.50 11.85
N GLY A 41 -28.25 -6.61 12.39
CA GLY A 41 -29.15 -6.89 13.52
C GLY A 41 -28.44 -7.22 14.84
N ARG A 42 -27.15 -6.91 14.97
CA ARG A 42 -26.33 -7.20 16.16
C ARG A 42 -26.51 -6.10 17.22
N TRP A 43 -27.76 -5.86 17.62
CA TRP A 43 -28.16 -4.74 18.48
C TRP A 43 -27.43 -4.67 19.82
N GLY A 44 -27.11 -5.81 20.44
CA GLY A 44 -26.33 -5.81 21.69
C GLY A 44 -24.90 -5.24 21.51
N ALA A 45 -24.25 -5.58 20.39
CA ALA A 45 -22.93 -5.05 20.07
C ALA A 45 -23.00 -3.57 19.65
N ALA A 46 -24.02 -3.18 18.87
CA ALA A 46 -24.28 -1.79 18.52
C ALA A 46 -24.55 -0.93 19.77
N TYR A 47 -25.38 -1.42 20.70
CA TYR A 47 -25.68 -0.75 21.95
C TYR A 47 -24.44 -0.56 22.82
N LYS A 48 -23.53 -1.55 22.86
CA LYS A 48 -22.26 -1.42 23.59
C LYS A 48 -21.41 -0.29 23.02
N ILE A 49 -21.29 -0.17 21.70
CA ILE A 49 -20.57 0.94 21.05
C ILE A 49 -21.23 2.27 21.41
N PHE A 50 -22.55 2.36 21.26
CA PHE A 50 -23.32 3.56 21.51
C PHE A 50 -23.20 4.02 22.98
N ARG A 51 -23.48 3.13 23.94
CA ARG A 51 -23.38 3.42 25.38
C ARG A 51 -21.97 3.81 25.80
N ASN A 52 -20.95 3.10 25.33
CA ASN A 52 -19.57 3.39 25.70
C ASN A 52 -19.10 4.77 25.20
N ALA A 53 -19.64 5.24 24.08
CA ALA A 53 -19.34 6.57 23.56
C ALA A 53 -20.17 7.67 24.26
N THR A 54 -21.48 7.45 24.44
CA THR A 54 -22.42 8.52 24.81
C THR A 54 -22.81 8.56 26.27
N VAL A 55 -22.44 7.53 27.05
CA VAL A 55 -22.71 7.38 28.48
C VAL A 55 -24.21 7.18 28.79
N PHE A 56 -25.07 8.06 28.30
CA PHE A 56 -26.54 8.05 28.45
C PHE A 56 -27.24 7.91 27.08
N PRO A 57 -27.21 6.71 26.46
CA PRO A 57 -27.67 6.51 25.09
C PRO A 57 -29.16 6.86 24.85
N GLY A 58 -30.04 6.67 25.82
CA GLY A 58 -31.46 7.03 25.77
C GLY A 58 -31.70 8.54 25.72
N ILE A 59 -31.01 9.31 26.55
CA ILE A 59 -31.03 10.77 26.51
C ILE A 59 -30.48 11.28 25.18
N VAL A 60 -29.36 10.73 24.72
CA VAL A 60 -28.74 11.12 23.45
C VAL A 60 -29.63 10.79 22.24
N ALA A 61 -30.24 9.61 22.19
CA ALA A 61 -31.15 9.22 21.11
C ALA A 61 -32.39 10.13 21.00
N VAL A 62 -32.72 10.90 22.04
CA VAL A 62 -33.86 11.83 22.05
C VAL A 62 -33.43 13.26 21.77
N LEU A 63 -32.35 13.72 22.39
CA LEU A 63 -31.97 15.14 22.42
C LEU A 63 -30.85 15.51 21.44
N CYS A 64 -30.21 14.54 20.78
CA CYS A 64 -29.13 14.82 19.83
C CYS A 64 -29.61 15.70 18.66
N GLU A 65 -28.84 16.74 18.37
CA GLU A 65 -29.04 17.70 17.27
C GLU A 65 -28.57 17.16 15.91
N GLN A 66 -27.93 15.99 15.90
CA GLN A 66 -27.48 15.25 14.71
C GLN A 66 -26.42 15.96 13.83
N PRO A 67 -25.31 16.49 14.40
CA PRO A 67 -24.24 17.13 13.61
C PRO A 67 -23.60 16.17 12.59
N CYS A 68 -23.66 14.86 12.85
CA CYS A 68 -23.22 13.81 11.94
C CYS A 68 -23.95 13.82 10.58
N ARG A 69 -25.20 14.31 10.50
CA ARG A 69 -25.97 14.37 9.24
C ARG A 69 -25.34 15.35 8.25
N GLU A 70 -24.85 16.49 8.74
CA GLU A 70 -24.21 17.52 7.92
C GLU A 70 -22.89 17.03 7.30
N ARG A 71 -22.24 16.05 7.93
CA ARG A 71 -20.97 15.47 7.48
C ARG A 71 -21.11 14.08 6.85
N CYS A 72 -22.32 13.57 6.68
CA CYS A 72 -22.55 12.25 6.11
C CYS A 72 -22.26 12.24 4.60
N GLN A 73 -21.31 11.43 4.15
CA GLN A 73 -20.85 11.45 2.75
C GLN A 73 -21.85 10.84 1.75
N ARG A 74 -22.97 10.29 2.20
CA ARG A 74 -24.11 9.97 1.30
C ARG A 74 -24.60 11.21 0.53
N SER A 75 -24.46 12.41 1.08
CA SER A 75 -24.81 13.65 0.37
C SER A 75 -23.89 13.94 -0.82
N VAL A 76 -22.64 13.44 -0.80
CA VAL A 76 -21.69 13.58 -1.92
C VAL A 76 -22.18 12.83 -3.16
N VAL A 77 -22.85 11.68 -2.95
CA VAL A 77 -23.43 10.87 -4.04
C VAL A 77 -24.89 11.24 -4.36
N GLY A 78 -25.38 12.36 -3.80
CA GLY A 78 -26.72 12.88 -4.06
C GLY A 78 -27.85 12.31 -3.19
N ASP A 79 -27.52 11.50 -2.18
CA ASP A 79 -28.51 10.88 -1.30
C ASP A 79 -28.71 11.66 0.01
N GLU A 80 -29.85 11.41 0.67
CA GLU A 80 -30.06 11.87 2.04
C GLU A 80 -29.12 11.17 3.03
N ALA A 81 -28.67 11.94 4.03
CA ALA A 81 -27.86 11.44 5.13
C ALA A 81 -28.55 10.30 5.89
N ILE A 82 -27.73 9.39 6.46
CA ILE A 82 -28.20 8.29 7.30
C ILE A 82 -29.00 8.86 8.48
N ALA A 83 -30.16 8.28 8.75
CA ALA A 83 -31.01 8.60 9.90
C ALA A 83 -30.44 8.00 11.21
N LEU A 84 -29.24 8.42 11.59
CA LEU A 84 -28.47 7.82 12.70
C LEU A 84 -29.26 7.80 14.01
N ARG A 85 -29.92 8.92 14.37
CA ARG A 85 -30.71 9.02 15.62
C ARG A 85 -31.89 8.05 15.64
N ASP A 86 -32.53 7.82 14.50
CA ASP A 86 -33.64 6.86 14.39
C ASP A 86 -33.13 5.41 14.53
N ILE A 87 -31.91 5.12 14.03
CA ILE A 87 -31.22 3.84 14.26
C ILE A 87 -30.78 3.70 15.73
N GLU A 88 -30.30 4.75 16.38
CA GLU A 88 -29.95 4.76 17.81
C GLU A 88 -31.19 4.47 18.68
N ALA A 89 -32.33 5.06 18.35
CA ALA A 89 -33.61 4.76 18.99
C ALA A 89 -34.05 3.30 18.76
N ALA A 90 -33.90 2.79 17.53
CA ALA A 90 -34.14 1.37 17.23
C ALA A 90 -33.19 0.45 18.01
N CYS A 91 -31.91 0.82 18.15
CA CYS A 91 -30.93 0.08 18.91
C CYS A 91 -31.35 -0.07 20.38
N LEU A 92 -31.84 1.01 21.00
CA LEU A 92 -32.39 0.96 22.36
C LEU A 92 -33.62 0.07 22.49
N ARG A 93 -34.47 0.02 21.45
CA ARG A 93 -35.69 -0.79 21.40
C ARG A 93 -35.38 -2.28 21.25
N TYR A 94 -34.44 -2.64 20.39
CA TYR A 94 -34.15 -4.03 20.02
C TYR A 94 -32.98 -4.66 20.80
N ALA A 95 -32.20 -3.87 21.55
CA ALA A 95 -31.20 -4.39 22.48
C ALA A 95 -31.88 -5.10 23.67
N LYS A 96 -31.69 -6.43 23.74
CA LYS A 96 -32.30 -7.29 24.78
C LYS A 96 -31.77 -7.02 26.19
N ASP A 97 -30.47 -6.74 26.32
CA ASP A 97 -29.83 -6.43 27.59
C ASP A 97 -29.11 -5.08 27.47
N ARG A 98 -29.54 -4.14 28.31
CA ARG A 98 -28.99 -2.77 28.37
C ARG A 98 -28.22 -2.51 29.65
N ARG A 99 -28.07 -3.51 30.53
CA ARG A 99 -27.42 -3.32 31.82
C ARG A 99 -25.95 -2.94 31.65
N PRO A 100 -25.44 -1.97 32.43
CA PRO A 100 -24.02 -1.66 32.48
C PRO A 100 -23.21 -2.90 32.87
N GLU A 101 -22.02 -3.04 32.28
CA GLU A 101 -21.10 -4.11 32.65
C GLU A 101 -20.52 -3.81 34.03
N SER A 102 -20.49 -4.79 34.92
CA SER A 102 -19.83 -4.66 36.22
C SER A 102 -18.55 -5.48 36.23
N TYR A 103 -17.42 -4.80 36.31
CA TYR A 103 -16.11 -5.41 36.47
C TYR A 103 -15.73 -5.49 37.95
N VAL A 104 -15.17 -6.63 38.36
CA VAL A 104 -14.60 -6.82 39.70
C VAL A 104 -13.17 -6.28 39.69
N ILE A 105 -13.06 -4.98 39.98
CA ILE A 105 -11.78 -4.27 40.11
C ILE A 105 -11.69 -3.73 41.54
N PRO A 106 -10.54 -3.81 42.22
CA PRO A 106 -10.36 -3.23 43.55
C PRO A 106 -10.65 -1.71 43.56
N PRO A 107 -11.28 -1.17 44.62
CA PRO A 107 -11.41 0.27 44.79
C PRO A 107 -10.06 0.98 44.79
N LYS A 108 -10.01 2.16 44.17
CA LYS A 108 -8.85 3.06 44.26
C LYS A 108 -8.97 3.92 45.52
N GLU A 109 -7.84 4.37 46.05
CA GLU A 109 -7.81 5.21 47.27
C GLU A 109 -8.12 6.70 46.99
N LYS A 110 -8.02 7.11 45.71
CA LYS A 110 -8.18 8.50 45.29
C LYS A 110 -9.65 8.94 45.31
N ARG A 111 -9.92 10.10 45.90
CA ARG A 111 -11.24 10.70 46.08
C ARG A 111 -11.45 11.86 45.10
N VAL A 112 -12.58 11.84 44.39
CA VAL A 112 -12.93 12.88 43.41
C VAL A 112 -14.27 13.51 43.78
N ALA A 113 -14.31 14.84 43.90
CA ALA A 113 -15.55 15.58 44.08
C ALA A 113 -16.06 16.09 42.74
N VAL A 114 -17.37 15.99 42.54
CA VAL A 114 -18.07 16.55 41.38
C VAL A 114 -19.12 17.53 41.88
N VAL A 115 -19.01 18.79 41.47
CA VAL A 115 -19.95 19.86 41.85
C VAL A 115 -20.93 20.07 40.70
N GLY A 116 -22.16 19.59 40.89
CA GLY A 116 -23.23 19.56 39.90
C GLY A 116 -23.60 18.13 39.48
N ALA A 117 -24.85 17.74 39.72
CA ALA A 117 -25.49 16.49 39.30
C ALA A 117 -26.29 16.67 37.99
N GLY A 118 -25.88 17.61 37.13
CA GLY A 118 -26.28 17.67 35.72
C GLY A 118 -25.50 16.66 34.87
N LEU A 119 -25.88 16.47 33.61
CA LEU A 119 -25.33 15.38 32.78
C LEU A 119 -23.81 15.44 32.57
N ALA A 120 -23.20 16.62 32.52
CA ALA A 120 -21.75 16.76 32.42
C ALA A 120 -21.04 16.18 33.66
N GLY A 121 -21.49 16.57 34.86
CA GLY A 121 -20.98 16.04 36.11
C GLY A 121 -21.28 14.55 36.29
N LEU A 122 -22.49 14.11 35.96
CA LEU A 122 -22.87 12.69 36.02
C LEU A 122 -22.06 11.82 35.04
N SER A 123 -21.75 12.33 33.85
CA SER A 123 -20.93 11.63 32.86
C SER A 123 -19.54 11.34 33.42
N LEU A 124 -18.89 12.37 33.98
CA LEU A 124 -17.60 12.22 34.65
C LEU A 124 -17.67 11.29 35.86
N ALA A 125 -18.70 11.47 36.70
CA ALA A 125 -18.89 10.67 37.90
C ALA A 125 -19.06 9.18 37.56
N LEU A 126 -19.81 8.88 36.50
CA LEU A 126 -20.03 7.50 36.05
C LEU A 126 -18.73 6.87 35.53
N ASP A 127 -17.98 7.54 34.64
CA ASP A 127 -16.73 6.99 34.08
C ASP A 127 -15.70 6.70 35.18
N LEU A 128 -15.50 7.64 36.10
CA LEU A 128 -14.59 7.46 37.23
C LEU A 128 -15.07 6.37 38.21
N ALA A 129 -16.37 6.28 38.48
CA ALA A 129 -16.93 5.24 39.34
C ALA A 129 -16.83 3.83 38.70
N GLN A 130 -16.96 3.73 37.38
CA GLN A 130 -16.71 2.48 36.64
C GLN A 130 -15.25 2.01 36.80
N LYS A 131 -14.31 2.96 36.82
CA LYS A 131 -12.88 2.75 37.11
C LYS A 131 -12.55 2.61 38.61
N LYS A 132 -13.58 2.57 39.47
CA LYS A 132 -13.53 2.37 40.93
C LYS A 132 -12.83 3.48 41.72
N PHE A 133 -12.81 4.71 41.21
CA PHE A 133 -12.48 5.87 42.02
C PHE A 133 -13.59 6.15 43.04
N LEU A 134 -13.24 6.78 44.17
CA LEU A 134 -14.20 7.18 45.18
C LEU A 134 -14.80 8.54 44.78
N VAL A 135 -15.98 8.50 44.16
CA VAL A 135 -16.63 9.70 43.62
C VAL A 135 -17.76 10.17 44.55
N THR A 136 -17.73 11.45 44.91
CA THR A 136 -18.83 12.12 45.63
C THR A 136 -19.37 13.26 44.77
N VAL A 137 -20.67 13.21 44.45
CA VAL A 137 -21.38 14.23 43.66
C VAL A 137 -22.18 15.12 44.60
N PHE A 138 -21.98 16.43 44.51
CA PHE A 138 -22.68 17.45 45.26
C PHE A 138 -23.64 18.21 44.35
N ASP A 139 -24.88 18.40 44.79
CA ASP A 139 -25.83 19.27 44.09
C ASP A 139 -26.76 19.96 45.10
N LYS A 140 -27.10 21.22 44.84
CA LYS A 140 -28.04 22.01 45.65
C LYS A 140 -29.48 21.53 45.52
N GLU A 141 -29.81 20.89 44.41
CA GLU A 141 -31.13 20.33 44.14
C GLU A 141 -31.30 18.98 44.85
N GLU A 142 -32.55 18.58 45.11
CA GLU A 142 -32.90 17.32 45.80
C GLU A 142 -32.71 16.04 44.96
N GLY A 143 -31.93 16.11 43.88
CA GLY A 143 -31.59 14.96 43.04
C GLY A 143 -30.93 15.35 41.73
N TRP A 144 -30.57 14.35 40.93
CA TRP A 144 -29.84 14.55 39.68
C TRP A 144 -30.72 15.05 38.53
N GLY A 145 -30.08 15.28 37.38
CA GLY A 145 -30.72 15.60 36.10
C GLY A 145 -30.59 17.06 35.69
N GLY A 146 -30.31 17.96 36.64
CA GLY A 146 -30.06 19.38 36.38
C GLY A 146 -31.14 20.00 35.48
N CYS A 147 -30.70 20.60 34.36
CA CYS A 147 -31.58 21.27 33.39
C CYS A 147 -32.60 20.34 32.70
N LEU A 148 -32.49 19.01 32.80
CA LEU A 148 -33.45 18.08 32.22
C LEU A 148 -34.70 17.86 33.08
N ARG A 149 -34.68 18.24 34.37
CA ARG A 149 -35.82 18.02 35.28
C ARG A 149 -37.17 18.56 34.76
N PRO A 150 -37.23 19.74 34.11
CA PRO A 150 -38.48 20.26 33.55
C PRO A 150 -38.90 19.60 32.22
N HIS A 151 -38.08 18.73 31.63
CA HIS A 151 -38.37 18.13 30.33
C HIS A 151 -39.54 17.14 30.42
N PRO A 152 -40.49 17.11 29.46
CA PRO A 152 -41.66 16.22 29.52
C PRO A 152 -41.33 14.72 29.61
N ARG A 153 -40.18 14.33 29.08
CA ARG A 153 -39.66 12.94 29.11
C ARG A 153 -38.69 12.66 30.27
N PHE A 154 -38.62 13.54 31.27
CA PHE A 154 -37.64 13.40 32.36
C PHE A 154 -37.75 12.06 33.10
N ALA A 155 -38.96 11.50 33.26
CA ALA A 155 -39.13 10.18 33.88
C ALA A 155 -38.35 9.06 33.15
N GLU A 156 -38.24 9.13 31.81
CA GLU A 156 -37.45 8.18 31.02
C GLU A 156 -35.94 8.42 31.22
N PHE A 157 -35.53 9.69 31.27
CA PHE A 157 -34.14 10.09 31.49
C PHE A 157 -33.64 9.72 32.88
N ASP A 158 -34.48 9.93 33.90
CA ASP A 158 -34.24 9.56 35.29
C ASP A 158 -34.02 8.05 35.43
N ALA A 159 -34.89 7.25 34.80
CA ALA A 159 -34.75 5.79 34.77
C ALA A 159 -33.46 5.34 34.08
N GLU A 160 -33.03 6.03 33.02
CA GLU A 160 -31.75 5.75 32.38
C GLU A 160 -30.56 6.10 33.27
N ILE A 161 -30.54 7.28 33.88
CA ILE A 161 -29.46 7.68 34.80
C ILE A 161 -29.33 6.63 35.91
N ALA A 162 -30.45 6.24 36.53
CA ALA A 162 -30.47 5.19 37.54
C ALA A 162 -29.94 3.84 37.00
N LEU A 163 -30.33 3.45 35.79
CA LEU A 163 -29.84 2.23 35.15
C LEU A 163 -28.33 2.25 34.97
N GLN A 164 -27.75 3.35 34.47
CA GLN A 164 -26.30 3.43 34.24
C GLN A 164 -25.50 3.42 35.55
N PHE A 165 -26.02 4.06 36.61
CA PHE A 165 -25.40 4.02 37.93
C PHE A 165 -25.62 2.70 38.71
N SER A 166 -26.52 1.82 38.26
CA SER A 166 -26.88 0.58 38.98
C SER A 166 -25.73 -0.42 39.18
N ALA A 167 -24.67 -0.35 38.36
CA ALA A 167 -23.51 -1.25 38.45
C ALA A 167 -22.26 -0.62 39.11
N VAL A 168 -22.34 0.62 39.57
CA VAL A 168 -21.23 1.36 40.19
C VAL A 168 -21.61 1.86 41.57
N LYS A 169 -20.60 2.32 42.33
CA LYS A 169 -20.79 2.98 43.62
C LYS A 169 -20.32 4.42 43.50
N ALA A 170 -21.25 5.36 43.63
CA ALA A 170 -20.97 6.79 43.76
C ALA A 170 -21.79 7.33 44.95
N GLU A 171 -21.22 8.24 45.71
CA GLU A 171 -21.91 8.94 46.80
C GLU A 171 -22.61 10.17 46.22
N PHE A 172 -23.89 10.34 46.49
CA PHE A 172 -24.65 11.51 46.08
C PHE A 172 -25.07 12.32 47.31
N ARG A 173 -24.72 13.61 47.34
CA ARG A 173 -25.07 14.58 48.37
C ARG A 173 -25.96 15.66 47.75
N PHE A 174 -27.25 15.32 47.64
CA PHE A 174 -28.29 16.23 47.19
C PHE A 174 -28.70 17.21 48.29
N GLY A 175 -29.35 18.32 47.92
CA GLY A 175 -29.71 19.40 48.85
C GLY A 175 -28.50 20.10 49.48
N THR A 176 -27.30 19.89 48.93
CA THR A 176 -26.02 20.38 49.48
C THR A 176 -25.37 21.34 48.49
N GLU A 177 -25.50 22.64 48.76
CA GLU A 177 -24.83 23.70 48.00
C GLU A 177 -23.39 23.87 48.49
N VAL A 178 -22.42 23.71 47.57
CA VAL A 178 -21.01 24.04 47.82
C VAL A 178 -20.83 25.55 47.66
N LYS A 179 -20.42 26.25 48.72
CA LYS A 179 -20.30 27.72 48.71
C LYS A 179 -18.87 28.18 48.46
N SER A 180 -17.87 27.36 48.80
CA SER A 180 -16.48 27.61 48.45
C SER A 180 -15.72 26.32 48.15
N LEU A 181 -14.61 26.43 47.40
CA LEU A 181 -13.74 25.30 47.08
C LEU A 181 -13.05 24.71 48.32
N ASP A 182 -12.88 25.48 49.39
CA ASP A 182 -12.28 25.03 50.66
C ASP A 182 -13.09 23.88 51.29
N GLU A 183 -14.40 23.83 51.06
CA GLU A 183 -15.27 22.73 51.50
C GLU A 183 -14.87 21.37 50.87
N LEU A 184 -14.10 21.41 49.77
CA LEU A 184 -13.68 20.26 48.98
C LEU A 184 -12.20 19.91 49.19
N ASP A 185 -11.52 20.49 50.19
CA ASP A 185 -10.09 20.27 50.45
C ASP A 185 -9.69 18.81 50.66
N GLY A 186 -10.62 17.98 51.12
CA GLY A 186 -10.43 16.55 51.30
C GLY A 186 -10.31 15.74 50.00
N PHE A 187 -10.64 16.30 48.84
CA PHE A 187 -10.62 15.55 47.58
C PHE A 187 -9.28 15.70 46.85
N ASP A 188 -8.84 14.62 46.19
CA ASP A 188 -7.62 14.59 45.38
C ASP A 188 -7.81 15.32 44.04
N ALA A 189 -9.04 15.38 43.52
CA ALA A 189 -9.43 16.16 42.35
C ALA A 189 -10.88 16.66 42.49
N VAL A 190 -11.18 17.80 41.87
CA VAL A 190 -12.51 18.41 41.86
C VAL A 190 -12.91 18.74 40.42
N TYR A 191 -14.12 18.37 40.01
CA TYR A 191 -14.72 18.81 38.75
C TYR A 191 -15.93 19.70 39.01
N VAL A 192 -15.90 20.93 38.48
CA VAL A 192 -16.96 21.92 38.63
C VAL A 192 -17.78 21.97 37.34
N ALA A 193 -19.05 21.54 37.44
CA ALA A 193 -20.01 21.47 36.34
C ALA A 193 -21.41 21.93 36.80
N THR A 194 -21.48 23.14 37.36
CA THR A 194 -22.69 23.72 37.99
C THR A 194 -23.78 24.17 37.01
N GLY A 195 -23.56 24.00 35.70
CA GLY A 195 -24.51 24.34 34.64
C GLY A 195 -24.46 25.80 34.20
N ALA A 196 -25.27 26.15 33.20
CA ALA A 196 -25.31 27.50 32.65
C ALA A 196 -25.76 28.52 33.70
N GLY A 197 -24.96 29.57 33.92
CA GLY A 197 -25.22 30.57 34.96
C GLY A 197 -25.02 30.07 36.40
N GLY A 198 -24.42 28.89 36.58
CA GLY A 198 -24.03 28.35 37.88
C GLY A 198 -22.79 29.05 38.46
N GLU A 199 -22.50 28.74 39.73
CA GLU A 199 -21.31 29.27 40.40
C GLU A 199 -20.04 28.67 39.78
N SER A 200 -19.08 29.53 39.43
CA SER A 200 -17.80 29.15 38.85
C SER A 200 -16.65 29.23 39.86
N PHE A 201 -16.88 29.82 41.03
CA PHE A 201 -15.86 30.09 42.05
C PHE A 201 -14.69 30.94 41.53
N GLY A 202 -14.95 31.79 40.52
CA GLY A 202 -13.93 32.59 39.85
C GLY A 202 -13.00 31.80 38.91
N LEU A 203 -13.28 30.52 38.65
CA LEU A 203 -12.42 29.63 37.86
C LEU A 203 -12.49 29.88 36.35
N CYS A 204 -13.50 30.63 35.87
CA CYS A 204 -13.63 30.93 34.44
C CYS A 204 -12.51 31.83 33.91
N GLU A 205 -11.80 32.56 34.78
CA GLU A 205 -10.62 33.34 34.38
C GLU A 205 -9.36 32.47 34.43
N GLY A 206 -8.70 32.27 33.28
CA GLY A 206 -7.42 31.56 33.19
C GLY A 206 -7.51 30.03 33.21
N TRP A 207 -8.69 29.45 32.94
CA TRP A 207 -8.81 28.02 32.68
C TRP A 207 -8.33 27.65 31.27
N ASP A 208 -7.87 26.42 31.12
CA ASP A 208 -7.45 25.81 29.86
C ASP A 208 -8.63 25.05 29.26
N PRO A 209 -9.18 25.45 28.11
CA PRO A 209 -10.31 24.77 27.49
C PRO A 209 -9.97 23.42 26.82
N ASP A 210 -8.68 23.15 26.56
CA ASP A 210 -8.20 21.89 25.99
C ASP A 210 -8.05 20.82 27.10
N LEU A 211 -7.37 21.20 28.18
CA LEU A 211 -7.12 20.30 29.32
C LEU A 211 -8.15 20.40 30.44
N PHE A 212 -9.10 21.33 30.35
CA PHE A 212 -10.13 21.63 31.35
C PHE A 212 -9.57 22.00 32.73
N THR A 213 -8.28 22.34 32.82
CA THR A 213 -7.61 22.70 34.07
C THR A 213 -7.86 24.16 34.43
N THR A 214 -7.84 24.47 35.72
CA THR A 214 -7.98 25.84 36.23
C THR A 214 -6.68 26.36 36.83
N THR A 215 -6.67 27.63 37.25
CA THR A 215 -5.58 28.24 38.01
C THR A 215 -5.40 27.61 39.40
N VAL A 216 -6.42 26.91 39.91
CA VAL A 216 -6.36 26.16 41.17
C VAL A 216 -5.93 24.71 40.85
N PRO A 217 -4.75 24.26 41.36
CA PRO A 217 -4.30 22.90 41.14
C PRO A 217 -5.36 21.88 41.60
N ARG A 218 -5.51 20.78 40.86
CA ARG A 218 -6.50 19.69 41.07
C ARG A 218 -7.96 20.02 40.76
N VAL A 219 -8.27 21.26 40.39
CA VAL A 219 -9.63 21.69 40.07
C VAL A 219 -9.79 21.83 38.56
N PHE A 220 -10.81 21.17 38.04
CA PHE A 220 -11.19 21.10 36.63
C PHE A 220 -12.56 21.73 36.43
N LEU A 221 -12.81 22.30 35.26
CA LEU A 221 -14.01 23.06 34.93
C LEU A 221 -14.59 22.61 33.59
N GLY A 222 -15.91 22.50 33.45
CA GLY A 222 -16.51 22.18 32.15
C GLY A 222 -18.04 22.16 32.11
N GLY A 223 -18.57 21.65 31.01
CA GLY A 223 -20.01 21.59 30.75
C GLY A 223 -20.61 22.94 30.38
N ALA A 224 -21.93 23.08 30.57
CA ALA A 224 -22.67 24.28 30.19
C ALA A 224 -22.24 25.55 30.94
N LEU A 225 -21.51 25.41 32.06
CA LEU A 225 -20.86 26.52 32.76
C LEU A 225 -19.82 27.23 31.86
N CYS A 226 -19.16 26.48 30.99
CA CYS A 226 -18.17 26.95 30.03
C CYS A 226 -18.74 27.23 28.63
N GLY A 227 -20.07 27.21 28.49
CA GLY A 227 -20.75 27.43 27.21
C GLY A 227 -20.94 26.19 26.32
N ALA A 228 -20.62 24.99 26.82
CA ALA A 228 -20.89 23.75 26.09
C ALA A 228 -22.39 23.47 25.95
N THR A 229 -22.80 22.94 24.80
CA THR A 229 -24.13 22.36 24.59
C THR A 229 -24.35 21.15 25.50
N LEU A 230 -25.58 20.63 25.58
CA LEU A 230 -25.88 19.45 26.38
C LEU A 230 -25.05 18.22 25.96
N MET A 231 -24.93 17.97 24.65
CA MET A 231 -24.18 16.83 24.12
C MET A 231 -22.68 16.98 24.34
N GLU A 232 -22.13 18.16 24.08
CA GLU A 232 -20.73 18.49 24.36
C GLU A 232 -20.44 18.37 25.86
N GLY A 233 -21.35 18.80 26.74
CA GLY A 233 -21.17 18.66 28.18
C GLY A 233 -21.08 17.21 28.64
N ILE A 234 -21.91 16.30 28.09
CA ILE A 234 -21.80 14.86 28.39
C ILE A 234 -20.43 14.33 27.89
N ALA A 235 -20.04 14.67 26.66
CA ALA A 235 -18.77 14.24 26.09
C ALA A 235 -17.56 14.77 26.86
N GLN A 236 -17.59 16.05 27.27
CA GLN A 236 -16.59 16.68 28.12
C GLN A 236 -16.46 15.96 29.46
N GLY A 237 -17.57 15.58 30.10
CA GLY A 237 -17.49 14.81 31.35
C GLY A 237 -16.69 13.52 31.21
N ALA A 238 -16.92 12.77 30.12
CA ALA A 238 -16.16 11.56 29.82
C ALA A 238 -14.70 11.85 29.45
N GLU A 239 -14.40 12.94 28.74
CA GLU A 239 -13.01 13.30 28.40
C GLU A 239 -12.23 13.79 29.62
N VAL A 240 -12.81 14.68 30.43
CA VAL A 240 -12.20 15.20 31.65
C VAL A 240 -11.93 14.08 32.66
N SER A 241 -12.77 13.04 32.70
CA SER A 241 -12.50 11.87 33.55
C SER A 241 -11.15 11.20 33.24
N LYS A 242 -10.75 11.13 31.95
CA LYS A 242 -9.46 10.55 31.52
C LYS A 242 -8.31 11.49 31.87
N ILE A 243 -8.51 12.80 31.71
CA ILE A 243 -7.51 13.81 32.08
C ILE A 243 -7.27 13.81 33.59
N ILE A 244 -8.34 13.73 34.41
CA ILE A 244 -8.25 13.58 35.86
C ILE A 244 -7.52 12.29 36.22
N GLU A 245 -7.78 11.18 35.52
CA GLU A 245 -7.06 9.93 35.76
C GLU A 245 -5.55 10.07 35.53
N VAL A 246 -5.13 10.69 34.42
CA VAL A 246 -3.71 10.98 34.14
C VAL A 246 -3.11 11.91 35.19
N PHE A 247 -3.86 12.95 35.59
CA PHE A 247 -3.45 13.87 36.65
C PHE A 247 -3.25 13.17 38.00
N LEU A 248 -4.19 12.30 38.40
CA LEU A 248 -4.09 11.54 39.66
C LEU A 248 -2.92 10.55 39.67
N GLN A 249 -2.46 10.09 38.50
CA GLN A 249 -1.33 9.19 38.35
C GLN A 249 0.02 9.91 38.26
N THR A 250 0.07 11.07 37.61
CA THR A 250 1.34 11.73 37.21
C THR A 250 1.56 13.10 37.85
N GLY A 251 0.52 13.69 38.44
CA GLY A 251 0.50 15.07 38.93
C GLY A 251 0.37 16.13 37.83
N ARG A 252 0.23 15.74 36.56
CA ARG A 252 0.07 16.65 35.42
C ARG A 252 -1.14 16.24 34.57
N ALA A 253 -1.96 17.22 34.19
CA ALA A 253 -3.05 17.00 33.25
C ALA A 253 -2.48 16.83 31.82
N ALA A 254 -2.94 15.80 31.11
CA ALA A 254 -2.62 15.59 29.71
C ALA A 254 -3.70 14.70 29.08
N HIS A 255 -3.90 14.83 27.77
CA HIS A 255 -4.70 13.87 27.01
C HIS A 255 -4.03 12.49 27.03
N THR A 256 -4.86 11.45 26.97
CA THR A 256 -4.37 10.11 26.64
C THR A 256 -3.92 10.11 25.17
N PRO A 257 -2.74 9.56 24.83
CA PRO A 257 -2.30 9.44 23.45
C PRO A 257 -3.37 8.73 22.60
N SER A 258 -3.79 9.38 21.52
CA SER A 258 -4.67 8.82 20.49
C SER A 258 -3.81 8.46 19.28
N GLU A 259 -4.15 7.36 18.59
CA GLU A 259 -3.50 6.99 17.32
C GLU A 259 -3.77 8.03 16.21
N PHE A 260 -4.82 8.83 16.35
CA PHE A 260 -5.27 9.80 15.36
C PHE A 260 -5.48 11.19 15.98
N ASP A 261 -5.12 12.22 15.23
CA ASP A 261 -5.36 13.61 15.62
C ASP A 261 -6.87 13.92 15.57
N LYS A 262 -7.41 14.41 16.69
CA LYS A 262 -8.81 14.83 16.81
C LYS A 262 -9.10 16.12 16.01
N SER A 263 -8.07 16.83 15.57
CA SER A 263 -8.17 18.04 14.72
C SER A 263 -8.32 17.72 13.21
N GLY A 264 -8.11 16.46 12.82
CA GLY A 264 -8.17 15.98 11.44
C GLY A 264 -9.53 16.27 10.77
N ARG A 265 -9.51 17.08 9.72
CA ARG A 265 -10.71 17.43 8.95
C ARG A 265 -11.20 16.19 8.20
N GLY A 266 -12.25 15.56 8.70
CA GLY A 266 -12.89 14.37 8.12
C GLY A 266 -12.87 14.36 6.59
N HIS A 267 -11.90 13.63 6.04
CA HIS A 267 -11.63 13.56 4.61
C HIS A 267 -12.88 13.10 3.86
N TYR A 268 -13.19 13.78 2.76
CA TYR A 268 -14.27 13.39 1.87
C TYR A 268 -13.72 12.48 0.78
N LEU A 269 -14.31 11.31 0.65
CA LEU A 269 -14.02 10.35 -0.40
C LEU A 269 -14.92 10.65 -1.61
N THR A 270 -14.43 10.35 -2.82
CA THR A 270 -15.21 10.52 -4.06
C THR A 270 -16.35 9.51 -4.16
N HIS A 271 -16.22 8.35 -3.50
CA HIS A 271 -17.19 7.24 -3.53
C HIS A 271 -17.55 6.80 -4.97
N ASP A 272 -16.54 6.72 -5.84
CA ASP A 272 -16.72 6.29 -7.23
C ASP A 272 -17.37 4.90 -7.30
N GLY A 273 -18.42 4.77 -8.13
CA GLY A 273 -19.18 3.53 -8.27
C GLY A 273 -20.20 3.24 -7.15
N ALA A 274 -20.34 4.12 -6.15
CA ALA A 274 -21.36 3.96 -5.13
C ALA A 274 -22.78 4.05 -5.72
N VAL A 275 -23.62 3.09 -5.37
CA VAL A 275 -25.03 3.04 -5.79
C VAL A 275 -25.85 3.98 -4.92
N SER A 276 -26.66 4.85 -5.54
CA SER A 276 -27.65 5.69 -4.84
C SER A 276 -28.72 4.81 -4.19
N VAL A 277 -28.99 5.06 -2.91
CA VAL A 277 -29.99 4.32 -2.13
C VAL A 277 -30.85 5.33 -1.36
N PRO A 278 -32.17 5.40 -1.63
CA PRO A 278 -33.05 6.35 -0.97
C PRO A 278 -33.14 6.07 0.54
N ARG A 279 -33.47 7.11 1.31
CA ARG A 279 -33.71 6.98 2.75
C ARG A 279 -34.89 6.07 3.03
N VAL A 280 -34.75 5.21 4.05
CA VAL A 280 -35.86 4.40 4.53
C VAL A 280 -36.75 5.29 5.39
N GLU A 281 -38.02 5.42 5.01
CA GLU A 281 -39.00 6.12 5.84
C GLU A 281 -39.65 5.13 6.84
N PRO A 282 -39.81 5.51 8.12
CA PRO A 282 -40.43 4.64 9.10
C PRO A 282 -41.91 4.43 8.79
N SER A 283 -42.37 3.17 8.84
CA SER A 283 -43.79 2.84 8.65
C SER A 283 -44.70 3.22 9.83
N SER A 284 -44.12 3.57 10.98
CA SER A 284 -44.85 3.86 12.22
C SER A 284 -44.37 5.16 12.88
N PRO A 285 -45.26 5.92 13.55
CA PRO A 285 -44.88 7.03 14.42
C PRO A 285 -43.95 6.63 15.58
N GLU A 286 -43.89 5.34 15.90
CA GLU A 286 -42.96 4.82 16.91
C GLU A 286 -41.50 4.77 16.42
N GLY A 287 -41.24 5.04 15.14
CA GLY A 287 -39.92 4.91 14.52
C GLY A 287 -39.73 3.57 13.82
N TYR A 288 -38.49 3.21 13.52
CA TYR A 288 -38.18 2.03 12.71
C TYR A 288 -38.55 0.70 13.35
N THR A 289 -39.15 -0.17 12.53
CA THR A 289 -39.13 -1.62 12.75
C THR A 289 -37.69 -2.16 12.71
N ASP A 290 -37.50 -3.39 13.19
CA ASP A 290 -36.18 -4.05 13.18
C ASP A 290 -35.58 -4.11 11.77
N GLU A 291 -36.39 -4.42 10.76
CA GLU A 291 -35.93 -4.53 9.37
C GLU A 291 -35.69 -3.17 8.70
N GLU A 292 -36.52 -2.16 8.97
CA GLU A 292 -36.28 -0.81 8.46
C GLU A 292 -34.98 -0.21 9.02
N ALA A 293 -34.72 -0.42 10.32
CA ALA A 293 -33.50 0.08 10.95
C ALA A 293 -32.24 -0.60 10.38
N LYS A 294 -32.30 -1.92 10.12
CA LYS A 294 -31.22 -2.64 9.45
C LYS A 294 -31.00 -2.12 8.03
N ALA A 295 -32.08 -1.91 7.27
CA ALA A 295 -32.01 -1.40 5.91
C ALA A 295 -31.43 0.02 5.85
N GLU A 296 -31.85 0.92 6.75
CA GLU A 296 -31.30 2.27 6.84
C GLU A 296 -29.82 2.24 7.25
N ALA A 297 -29.44 1.40 8.21
CA ALA A 297 -28.03 1.23 8.59
C ALA A 297 -27.16 0.67 7.46
N ALA A 298 -27.72 -0.24 6.64
CA ALA A 298 -27.04 -0.83 5.49
C ALA A 298 -26.75 0.18 4.36
N ARG A 299 -27.39 1.35 4.36
CA ARG A 299 -27.04 2.45 3.46
C ARG A 299 -25.69 3.09 3.81
N CYS A 300 -25.08 2.80 4.95
CA CYS A 300 -23.78 3.39 5.30
C CYS A 300 -22.70 3.02 4.25
N LEU A 301 -22.00 4.03 3.71
CA LEU A 301 -20.89 3.84 2.76
C LEU A 301 -19.61 3.30 3.40
N GLN A 302 -19.60 3.11 4.74
CA GLN A 302 -18.43 2.65 5.49
C GLN A 302 -17.17 3.48 5.13
N CYS A 303 -17.30 4.81 5.13
CA CYS A 303 -16.29 5.77 4.64
C CYS A 303 -14.92 5.55 5.28
N ASP A 304 -14.10 4.69 4.68
CA ASP A 304 -12.71 4.40 5.00
C ASP A 304 -11.94 4.37 3.69
N CYS A 305 -10.80 5.06 3.63
CA CYS A 305 -10.04 5.08 2.37
C CYS A 305 -9.48 3.68 2.09
N ASP A 306 -9.80 3.11 0.94
CA ASP A 306 -9.26 1.83 0.50
C ASP A 306 -8.75 1.86 -0.95
N TYR A 307 -8.61 3.02 -1.58
CA TYR A 307 -8.21 3.13 -3.00
C TYR A 307 -6.92 2.37 -3.33
N CYS A 308 -5.87 2.52 -2.52
CA CYS A 308 -4.61 1.78 -2.74
C CYS A 308 -4.78 0.27 -2.50
N PHE A 309 -5.74 -0.14 -1.67
CA PHE A 309 -6.07 -1.54 -1.42
C PHE A 309 -6.90 -2.13 -2.55
N ALA A 310 -7.96 -1.45 -2.99
CA ALA A 310 -8.72 -1.83 -4.18
C ALA A 310 -7.78 -1.97 -5.40
N GLY A 311 -6.79 -1.09 -5.47
CA GLY A 311 -5.81 -1.01 -6.54
C GLY A 311 -4.59 -1.96 -6.47
N CYS A 312 -4.41 -2.76 -5.42
CA CYS A 312 -3.16 -3.51 -5.21
C CYS A 312 -3.35 -4.84 -4.50
N GLU A 313 -3.09 -5.94 -5.22
CA GLU A 313 -3.10 -7.31 -4.68
C GLU A 313 -2.19 -7.48 -3.46
N MET A 314 -0.98 -6.90 -3.50
CA MET A 314 -0.03 -6.96 -2.38
C MET A 314 -0.66 -6.38 -1.11
N LEU A 315 -1.23 -5.17 -1.19
CA LEU A 315 -1.84 -4.52 -0.03
C LEU A 315 -3.05 -5.31 0.50
N ARG A 316 -3.92 -5.82 -0.37
CA ARG A 316 -5.06 -6.69 0.03
C ARG A 316 -4.60 -7.97 0.72
N ARG A 317 -3.48 -8.54 0.28
CA ARG A 317 -2.93 -9.79 0.82
C ARG A 317 -2.31 -9.61 2.19
N PHE A 318 -1.46 -8.59 2.36
CA PHE A 318 -0.80 -8.32 3.64
C PHE A 318 -1.71 -7.63 4.67
N ARG A 319 -2.76 -6.92 4.23
CA ARG A 319 -3.74 -6.25 5.09
C ARG A 319 -3.11 -5.28 6.11
N LYS A 320 -1.98 -4.68 5.75
CA LYS A 320 -1.23 -3.77 6.61
C LYS A 320 -1.44 -2.32 6.22
N ASP A 321 -1.87 -1.53 7.20
CA ASP A 321 -2.11 -0.11 7.00
C ASP A 321 -0.85 0.64 6.51
N PRO A 322 -0.95 1.57 5.55
CA PRO A 322 0.15 2.41 5.10
C PRO A 322 0.98 3.06 6.22
N ARG A 323 0.37 3.60 7.28
CA ARG A 323 1.13 4.19 8.40
C ARG A 323 1.95 3.15 9.14
N LYS A 324 1.42 1.92 9.29
CA LYS A 324 2.15 0.80 9.89
C LYS A 324 3.33 0.36 9.03
N ILE A 325 3.14 0.32 7.70
CA ILE A 325 4.24 0.11 6.75
C ILE A 325 5.32 1.18 6.96
N GLY A 326 4.94 2.46 7.08
CA GLY A 326 5.87 3.55 7.36
C GLY A 326 6.68 3.35 8.65
N VAL A 327 6.06 2.89 9.73
CA VAL A 327 6.73 2.56 11.00
C VAL A 327 7.73 1.41 10.84
N GLU A 328 7.41 0.40 10.04
CA GLU A 328 8.31 -0.73 9.78
C GLU A 328 9.50 -0.32 8.92
N VAL A 329 9.27 0.47 7.87
CA VAL A 329 10.34 1.06 7.04
C VAL A 329 11.24 1.95 7.89
N TYR A 330 10.66 2.76 8.77
CA TYR A 330 11.40 3.55 9.74
C TYR A 330 12.27 2.66 10.64
N THR A 331 11.73 1.53 11.11
CA THR A 331 12.47 0.58 11.93
C THR A 331 13.65 -0.03 11.16
N ASP A 332 13.44 -0.42 9.90
CA ASP A 332 14.50 -0.93 9.03
C ASP A 332 15.63 0.10 8.83
N MET A 333 15.30 1.39 8.78
CA MET A 333 16.29 2.45 8.57
C MET A 333 17.07 2.82 9.83
N ASN A 334 16.57 2.50 11.04
CA ASN A 334 17.13 3.00 12.30
C ASN A 334 17.67 1.91 13.23
N VAL A 335 17.32 0.65 12.99
CA VAL A 335 17.83 -0.49 13.76
C VAL A 335 18.90 -1.20 12.94
N ASN A 336 20.06 -1.45 13.53
CA ASN A 336 21.17 -2.12 12.87
C ASN A 336 21.63 -3.38 13.64
N PRO A 337 21.54 -4.60 13.05
CA PRO A 337 20.85 -4.90 11.80
C PRO A 337 19.34 -4.70 11.94
N PRO A 338 18.62 -4.39 10.84
CA PRO A 338 17.16 -4.30 10.83
C PRO A 338 16.49 -5.52 11.44
N PHE A 339 15.39 -5.32 12.17
CA PHE A 339 14.60 -6.45 12.66
C PHE A 339 13.96 -7.19 11.48
N SER A 340 14.35 -8.44 11.28
CA SER A 340 13.99 -9.19 10.08
C SER A 340 13.32 -10.51 10.45
N THR A 341 11.99 -10.54 10.36
CA THR A 341 11.23 -11.78 10.33
C THR A 341 10.96 -12.16 8.88
N ARG A 342 10.75 -13.46 8.62
CA ARG A 342 10.38 -13.96 7.28
C ARG A 342 9.16 -13.21 6.70
N ALA A 343 8.22 -12.78 7.56
CA ALA A 343 7.04 -12.03 7.15
C ALA A 343 7.39 -10.62 6.64
N LEU A 344 8.18 -9.86 7.41
CA LEU A 344 8.61 -8.50 7.03
C LEU A 344 9.46 -8.50 5.76
N THR A 345 10.40 -9.43 5.65
CA THR A 345 11.20 -9.59 4.43
C THR A 345 10.31 -9.90 3.23
N ARG A 346 9.38 -10.86 3.36
CA ARG A 346 8.49 -11.22 2.25
C ARG A 346 7.64 -10.04 1.81
N GLU A 347 7.15 -9.22 2.73
CA GLU A 347 6.37 -8.02 2.41
C GLU A 347 7.18 -6.98 1.63
N ALA A 348 8.37 -6.61 2.12
CA ALA A 348 9.25 -5.65 1.46
C ALA A 348 9.56 -6.05 0.01
N TYR A 349 9.78 -7.35 -0.23
CA TYR A 349 10.08 -7.90 -1.55
C TYR A 349 8.85 -8.36 -2.37
N SER A 350 7.63 -8.16 -1.85
CA SER A 350 6.38 -8.43 -2.59
C SER A 350 5.84 -7.22 -3.37
N CYS A 351 6.44 -6.04 -3.21
CA CYS A 351 6.05 -4.85 -3.96
C CYS A 351 6.67 -4.83 -5.37
N ASN A 352 5.89 -4.54 -6.41
CA ASN A 352 6.45 -4.33 -7.76
C ASN A 352 7.10 -2.94 -7.96
N ILE A 353 7.03 -2.06 -6.95
CA ILE A 353 7.49 -0.66 -7.00
C ILE A 353 6.89 0.05 -8.23
N CYS A 354 5.60 -0.18 -8.45
CA CYS A 354 4.94 0.26 -9.68
C CYS A 354 4.35 1.67 -9.59
N GLY A 355 4.32 2.30 -8.41
CA GLY A 355 3.76 3.64 -8.17
C GLY A 355 2.22 3.76 -8.26
N TYR A 356 1.50 2.65 -8.50
CA TYR A 356 0.04 2.73 -8.67
C TYR A 356 -0.67 3.23 -7.39
N CYS A 357 -0.18 2.84 -6.22
CA CYS A 357 -0.70 3.30 -4.93
C CYS A 357 -0.64 4.82 -4.76
N GLU A 358 0.39 5.49 -5.29
CA GLU A 358 0.49 6.94 -5.26
C GLU A 358 -0.54 7.58 -6.18
N SER A 359 -0.68 7.03 -7.40
CA SER A 359 -1.58 7.58 -8.43
C SER A 359 -3.06 7.55 -8.06
N VAL A 360 -3.48 6.56 -7.26
CA VAL A 360 -4.87 6.43 -6.80
C VAL A 360 -5.10 7.01 -5.40
N CYS A 361 -4.03 7.42 -4.70
CA CYS A 361 -4.14 7.93 -3.34
C CYS A 361 -4.48 9.43 -3.36
N PRO A 362 -5.54 9.88 -2.68
CA PRO A 362 -5.91 11.30 -2.60
C PRO A 362 -4.83 12.17 -1.96
N GLU A 363 -3.96 11.57 -1.13
CA GLU A 363 -2.85 12.25 -0.43
C GLU A 363 -1.47 11.93 -1.04
N SER A 364 -1.45 11.25 -2.20
CA SER A 364 -0.23 10.85 -2.91
C SER A 364 0.76 10.08 -2.02
N VAL A 365 0.26 9.05 -1.33
CA VAL A 365 1.07 8.14 -0.50
C VAL A 365 1.73 7.09 -1.40
N ASP A 366 3.06 7.10 -1.48
CA ASP A 366 3.82 6.15 -2.29
C ASP A 366 4.40 5.00 -1.44
N ILE A 367 3.63 3.90 -1.38
CA ILE A 367 4.08 2.65 -0.75
C ILE A 367 5.23 2.01 -1.53
N GLY A 368 5.29 2.17 -2.85
CA GLY A 368 6.39 1.68 -3.67
C GLY A 368 7.71 2.31 -3.26
N ARG A 369 7.73 3.62 -3.05
CA ARG A 369 8.89 4.33 -2.51
C ARG A 369 9.23 3.88 -1.10
N ALA A 370 8.25 3.73 -0.20
CA ALA A 370 8.48 3.25 1.15
C ALA A 370 9.15 1.86 1.18
N MET A 371 8.65 0.93 0.36
CA MET A 371 9.23 -0.42 0.23
C MET A 371 10.65 -0.37 -0.35
N GLN A 372 10.90 0.52 -1.31
CA GLN A 372 12.25 0.70 -1.83
C GLN A 372 13.26 1.12 -0.74
N LEU A 373 12.86 2.01 0.17
CA LEU A 373 13.73 2.43 1.27
C LEU A 373 14.06 1.28 2.21
N SER A 374 13.05 0.46 2.53
CA SER A 374 13.25 -0.76 3.31
C SER A 374 14.21 -1.72 2.61
N ARG A 375 14.07 -1.95 1.30
CA ARG A 375 14.99 -2.79 0.51
C ARG A 375 16.42 -2.26 0.56
N THR A 376 16.62 -0.97 0.32
CA THR A 376 17.95 -0.35 0.38
C THR A 376 18.57 -0.48 1.77
N ALA A 377 17.82 -0.18 2.84
CA ALA A 377 18.32 -0.32 4.21
C ALA A 377 18.72 -1.75 4.56
N ARG A 378 17.89 -2.74 4.15
CA ARG A 378 18.14 -4.16 4.36
C ARG A 378 19.35 -4.66 3.56
N MET A 379 19.47 -4.25 2.30
CA MET A 379 20.61 -4.60 1.44
C MET A 379 21.92 -4.04 2.00
N SER A 380 21.95 -2.76 2.37
CA SER A 380 23.14 -2.13 2.97
C SER A 380 23.53 -2.74 4.32
N ALA A 381 22.57 -3.28 5.08
CA ALA A 381 22.85 -3.98 6.34
C ALA A 381 23.25 -5.46 6.15
N GLY A 382 23.24 -5.99 4.93
CA GLY A 382 23.49 -7.42 4.66
C GLY A 382 22.37 -8.35 5.15
N VAL A 383 21.16 -7.81 5.36
CA VAL A 383 19.97 -8.53 5.85
C VAL A 383 19.02 -8.90 4.71
N ASP A 384 19.26 -8.41 3.50
CA ASP A 384 18.60 -8.87 2.30
C ASP A 384 18.92 -10.36 2.04
N PRO A 385 17.91 -11.21 1.78
CA PRO A 385 18.17 -12.49 1.15
C PRO A 385 18.67 -12.28 -0.30
N ALA A 386 20.00 -12.15 -0.46
CA ALA A 386 20.69 -11.98 -1.74
C ALA A 386 20.17 -12.90 -2.88
N ALA A 387 19.69 -14.08 -2.50
CA ALA A 387 19.06 -15.06 -3.37
C ALA A 387 17.75 -14.64 -4.07
N LEU A 388 17.02 -13.61 -3.61
CA LEU A 388 15.80 -13.15 -4.28
C LEU A 388 16.07 -12.42 -5.60
N HIS A 389 17.22 -11.75 -5.68
CA HIS A 389 17.60 -10.93 -6.84
C HIS A 389 18.86 -11.45 -7.55
N ASP A 390 19.53 -12.49 -7.04
CA ASP A 390 20.80 -13.02 -7.59
C ASP A 390 20.76 -13.22 -9.11
N TYR A 391 19.77 -13.94 -9.63
CA TYR A 391 19.61 -14.15 -11.07
C TYR A 391 19.60 -12.83 -11.84
N TRP A 392 18.75 -11.89 -11.41
CA TRP A 392 18.57 -10.61 -12.08
C TRP A 392 19.79 -9.68 -11.97
N LEU A 393 20.53 -9.75 -10.85
CA LEU A 393 21.77 -9.01 -10.68
C LEU A 393 22.88 -9.60 -11.57
N ARG A 394 22.93 -10.92 -11.77
CA ARG A 394 23.83 -11.55 -12.75
C ARG A 394 23.48 -11.17 -14.19
N GLU A 395 22.18 -11.10 -14.52
CA GLU A 395 21.74 -10.64 -15.84
C GLU A 395 22.04 -9.16 -16.08
N MET A 396 21.95 -8.34 -15.03
CA MET A 396 22.44 -6.97 -15.07
C MET A 396 23.94 -6.93 -15.34
N ASP A 397 24.75 -7.68 -14.58
CA ASP A 397 26.21 -7.73 -14.74
C ASP A 397 26.60 -8.05 -16.19
N PHE A 398 25.99 -9.08 -16.78
CA PHE A 398 26.14 -9.43 -18.19
C PHE A 398 25.76 -8.28 -19.12
N SER A 399 24.58 -7.69 -18.92
CA SER A 399 24.06 -6.59 -19.74
C SER A 399 24.85 -5.28 -19.59
N THR A 400 25.74 -5.18 -18.59
CA THR A 400 26.64 -4.04 -18.38
C THR A 400 28.10 -4.34 -18.75
N SER A 401 28.40 -5.57 -19.14
CA SER A 401 29.74 -6.02 -19.51
C SER A 401 29.74 -6.70 -20.88
N GLU A 402 29.65 -8.02 -20.93
CA GLU A 402 29.72 -8.81 -22.16
C GLU A 402 28.60 -8.46 -23.15
N GLY A 403 27.38 -8.21 -22.68
CA GLY A 403 26.24 -7.78 -23.49
C GLY A 403 26.25 -6.30 -23.86
N ALA A 404 27.10 -5.48 -23.24
CA ALA A 404 27.09 -4.03 -23.43
C ALA A 404 27.88 -3.59 -24.68
N PHE A 405 27.42 -2.50 -25.31
CA PHE A 405 28.09 -1.87 -26.45
C PHE A 405 27.56 -0.45 -26.65
N ALA A 406 28.45 0.54 -26.69
CA ALA A 406 28.10 1.94 -26.95
C ALA A 406 28.95 2.49 -28.10
N SER A 407 28.32 3.22 -29.02
CA SER A 407 29.03 3.88 -30.12
C SER A 407 28.20 5.00 -30.74
N ALA A 408 28.87 6.11 -31.05
CA ALA A 408 28.42 7.06 -32.06
C ALA A 408 28.33 6.39 -33.45
N PRO A 409 27.67 7.03 -34.43
CA PRO A 409 27.57 6.53 -35.80
C PRO A 409 28.94 6.20 -36.41
N LYS A 410 28.94 5.34 -37.43
CA LYS A 410 30.17 4.91 -38.10
C LYS A 410 31.00 6.09 -38.60
N GLY A 411 32.26 6.14 -38.17
CA GLY A 411 33.20 7.20 -38.54
C GLY A 411 33.00 8.53 -37.79
N ARG A 412 32.18 8.56 -36.73
CA ARG A 412 31.99 9.72 -35.85
C ARG A 412 32.36 9.37 -34.41
N ASP A 413 32.71 10.41 -33.67
CA ASP A 413 32.98 10.33 -32.23
C ASP A 413 31.80 10.85 -31.38
N ALA A 414 30.93 11.67 -31.96
CA ALA A 414 29.75 12.24 -31.32
C ALA A 414 28.50 12.16 -32.22
N CYS A 415 27.32 12.38 -31.64
CA CYS A 415 26.03 12.35 -32.32
C CYS A 415 25.00 13.27 -31.65
N GLU A 416 23.96 13.67 -32.40
CA GLU A 416 22.83 14.45 -31.85
C GLU A 416 21.87 13.57 -31.04
N TYR A 417 21.67 12.32 -31.47
CA TYR A 417 20.80 11.35 -30.80
C TYR A 417 21.56 10.07 -30.48
N ALA A 418 21.11 9.34 -29.46
CA ALA A 418 21.55 7.96 -29.27
C ALA A 418 20.39 7.06 -28.82
N PHE A 419 20.28 5.91 -29.47
CA PHE A 419 19.23 4.94 -29.15
C PHE A 419 19.60 4.15 -27.89
N TYR A 420 18.71 4.18 -26.89
CA TYR A 420 18.80 3.39 -25.67
C TYR A 420 17.64 2.37 -25.65
N PRO A 421 17.81 1.17 -26.25
CA PRO A 421 16.73 0.16 -26.30
C PRO A 421 16.44 -0.48 -24.94
N GLY A 422 17.39 -0.41 -24.00
CA GLY A 422 17.40 -1.23 -22.78
C GLY A 422 17.80 -2.69 -23.03
N CYS A 423 18.01 -3.42 -21.94
CA CYS A 423 18.56 -4.78 -22.00
C CYS A 423 17.54 -5.83 -22.46
N GLN A 424 16.27 -5.71 -22.07
CA GLN A 424 15.26 -6.76 -22.33
C GLN A 424 14.65 -6.71 -23.73
N LEU A 425 14.72 -5.56 -24.43
CA LEU A 425 14.07 -5.42 -25.74
C LEU A 425 14.73 -6.33 -26.79
N GLY A 426 16.05 -6.23 -26.94
CA GLY A 426 16.82 -7.09 -27.83
C GLY A 426 16.89 -8.54 -27.36
N ALA A 427 16.91 -8.76 -26.04
CA ALA A 427 16.85 -10.10 -25.46
C ALA A 427 15.54 -10.82 -25.82
N SER A 428 14.41 -10.10 -25.77
CA SER A 428 13.11 -10.66 -26.14
C SER A 428 13.01 -10.89 -27.66
N ASN A 429 13.45 -9.94 -28.47
CA ASN A 429 13.47 -10.06 -29.93
C ASN A 429 14.57 -9.17 -30.54
N PRO A 430 15.63 -9.74 -31.15
CA PRO A 430 16.71 -8.97 -31.76
C PRO A 430 16.23 -7.93 -32.78
N GLU A 431 15.20 -8.26 -33.55
CA GLU A 431 14.71 -7.39 -34.62
C GLU A 431 14.09 -6.10 -34.07
N HIS A 432 13.58 -6.08 -32.83
CA HIS A 432 13.08 -4.84 -32.21
C HIS A 432 14.18 -3.78 -32.12
N VAL A 433 15.40 -4.17 -31.77
CA VAL A 433 16.54 -3.25 -31.66
C VAL A 433 17.12 -2.96 -33.04
N LEU A 434 17.36 -3.99 -33.85
CA LEU A 434 18.03 -3.85 -35.14
C LEU A 434 17.22 -3.00 -36.12
N ARG A 435 15.89 -3.19 -36.18
CA ARG A 435 15.01 -2.40 -37.06
C ARG A 435 14.80 -0.98 -36.55
N ALA A 436 14.65 -0.80 -35.23
CA ALA A 436 14.58 0.53 -34.64
C ALA A 436 15.87 1.32 -34.88
N TYR A 437 17.04 0.72 -34.65
CA TYR A 437 18.31 1.36 -34.95
C TYR A 437 18.48 1.63 -36.46
N GLY A 438 18.04 0.69 -37.31
CA GLY A 438 18.02 0.87 -38.77
C GLY A 438 17.18 2.08 -39.21
N PHE A 439 16.00 2.26 -38.64
CA PHE A 439 15.18 3.46 -38.86
C PHE A 439 15.88 4.72 -38.35
N LEU A 440 16.41 4.68 -37.13
CA LEU A 440 17.01 5.84 -36.48
C LEU A 440 18.27 6.32 -37.18
N LYS A 441 19.16 5.42 -37.61
CA LYS A 441 20.40 5.77 -38.31
C LYS A 441 20.15 6.38 -39.70
N GLU A 442 19.03 6.04 -40.33
CA GLU A 442 18.67 6.55 -41.66
C GLU A 442 18.05 7.94 -41.58
N LYS A 443 17.28 8.20 -40.51
CA LYS A 443 16.49 9.44 -40.33
C LYS A 443 17.17 10.49 -39.46
N TYR A 444 18.00 10.06 -38.51
CA TYR A 444 18.60 10.89 -37.47
C TYR A 444 20.11 10.63 -37.38
N ASP A 445 20.86 11.60 -36.88
CA ASP A 445 22.27 11.40 -36.50
C ASP A 445 22.34 10.61 -35.19
N ALA A 446 22.06 9.30 -35.26
CA ALA A 446 21.79 8.44 -34.11
C ALA A 446 22.91 7.42 -33.84
N GLY A 447 23.57 7.54 -32.69
CA GLY A 447 24.38 6.49 -32.08
C GLY A 447 23.52 5.43 -31.37
N ILE A 448 24.16 4.52 -30.65
CA ILE A 448 23.48 3.48 -29.87
C ILE A 448 24.21 3.21 -28.55
N ILE A 449 23.44 2.93 -27.50
CA ILE A 449 23.91 2.50 -26.19
C ILE A 449 23.15 1.23 -25.79
N LEU A 450 23.76 0.06 -25.98
CA LEU A 450 23.28 -1.21 -25.45
C LEU A 450 23.80 -1.38 -24.03
N GLY A 451 22.88 -1.44 -23.07
CA GLY A 451 23.21 -1.66 -21.67
C GLY A 451 21.96 -1.87 -20.81
N CYS A 452 22.17 -2.28 -19.56
CA CYS A 452 21.12 -2.25 -18.54
C CYS A 452 21.02 -0.85 -17.92
N CYS A 453 19.80 -0.36 -17.70
CA CYS A 453 19.57 0.91 -17.03
C CYS A 453 19.86 0.87 -15.51
N GLY A 454 19.96 -0.33 -14.94
CA GLY A 454 20.16 -0.54 -13.50
C GLY A 454 18.89 -0.89 -12.72
N ALA A 455 17.76 -1.10 -13.40
CA ALA A 455 16.50 -1.47 -12.75
C ALA A 455 16.60 -2.70 -11.81
N PRO A 456 17.34 -3.79 -12.14
CA PRO A 456 17.55 -4.90 -11.21
C PRO A 456 18.23 -4.50 -9.89
N ALA A 457 19.29 -3.70 -9.95
CA ALA A 457 19.97 -3.18 -8.77
C ALA A 457 19.05 -2.28 -7.95
N TYR A 458 18.32 -1.38 -8.63
CA TYR A 458 17.31 -0.55 -7.98
C TYR A 458 16.26 -1.41 -7.25
N TRP A 459 15.63 -2.37 -7.92
CA TRP A 459 14.62 -3.22 -7.30
C TRP A 459 15.14 -4.12 -6.18
N ALA A 460 16.43 -4.48 -6.19
CA ALA A 460 17.06 -5.21 -5.09
C ALA A 460 17.35 -4.31 -3.86
N GLY A 461 17.49 -2.99 -4.08
CA GLY A 461 18.04 -2.08 -3.07
C GLY A 461 19.57 -2.00 -3.08
N ASP A 462 20.23 -2.54 -4.13
CA ASP A 462 21.68 -2.52 -4.32
C ASP A 462 22.14 -1.16 -4.85
N GLU A 463 22.21 -0.19 -3.94
CA GLU A 463 22.53 1.20 -4.27
C GLU A 463 23.95 1.34 -4.82
N GLU A 464 24.92 0.55 -4.35
CA GLU A 464 26.29 0.58 -4.84
C GLU A 464 26.36 0.20 -6.32
N ARG A 465 25.75 -0.93 -6.68
CA ARG A 465 25.68 -1.37 -8.09
C ARG A 465 24.90 -0.40 -8.96
N LEU A 466 23.81 0.17 -8.44
CA LEU A 466 23.01 1.16 -9.17
C LEU A 466 23.84 2.42 -9.48
N GLN A 467 24.54 2.98 -8.49
CA GLN A 467 25.34 4.19 -8.67
C GLN A 467 26.50 3.97 -9.62
N SER A 468 27.22 2.85 -9.50
CA SER A 468 28.30 2.51 -10.43
C SER A 468 27.80 2.41 -11.88
N ASN A 469 26.62 1.82 -12.10
CA ASN A 469 26.02 1.75 -13.43
C ASN A 469 25.60 3.12 -13.97
N ILE A 470 25.02 3.98 -13.12
CA ILE A 470 24.64 5.35 -13.49
C ILE A 470 25.86 6.17 -13.91
N GLU A 471 26.97 6.07 -13.18
CA GLU A 471 28.22 6.76 -13.51
C GLU A 471 28.79 6.31 -14.85
N GLU A 472 28.76 5.01 -15.14
CA GLU A 472 29.20 4.47 -16.43
C GLU A 472 28.31 4.92 -17.59
N ILE A 473 26.99 4.92 -17.41
CA ILE A 473 26.05 5.46 -18.41
C ILE A 473 26.33 6.95 -18.67
N ARG A 474 26.53 7.73 -17.61
CA ARG A 474 26.84 9.17 -17.74
C ARG A 474 28.15 9.38 -18.49
N ARG A 475 29.17 8.57 -18.21
CA ARG A 475 30.44 8.60 -18.94
C ARG A 475 30.25 8.31 -20.43
N GLN A 476 29.53 7.24 -20.78
CA GLN A 476 29.23 6.90 -22.18
C GLN A 476 28.45 8.01 -22.89
N TRP A 477 27.50 8.65 -22.20
CA TRP A 477 26.75 9.78 -22.73
C TRP A 477 27.62 11.00 -23.02
N HIS A 478 28.53 11.37 -22.11
CA HIS A 478 29.51 12.43 -22.37
C HIS A 478 30.48 12.07 -23.50
N ASP A 479 30.98 10.83 -23.53
CA ASP A 479 31.90 10.35 -24.57
C ASP A 479 31.26 10.43 -25.97
N MET A 480 29.93 10.40 -26.07
CA MET A 480 29.16 10.53 -27.32
C MET A 480 28.72 11.97 -27.64
N GLY A 481 29.17 12.96 -26.87
CA GLY A 481 28.85 14.38 -27.10
C GLY A 481 27.49 14.82 -26.56
N GLU A 482 27.02 14.20 -25.47
CA GLU A 482 25.77 14.56 -24.77
C GLU A 482 24.50 14.49 -25.65
N PRO A 483 24.27 13.40 -26.39
CA PRO A 483 23.11 13.28 -27.29
C PRO A 483 21.78 13.27 -26.54
N THR A 484 20.70 13.60 -27.25
CA THR A 484 19.34 13.28 -26.79
C THR A 484 19.13 11.77 -26.88
N LEU A 485 18.72 11.14 -25.76
CA LEU A 485 18.51 9.70 -25.74
C LEU A 485 17.11 9.31 -26.19
N ILE A 486 17.04 8.35 -27.10
CA ILE A 486 15.80 7.79 -27.65
C ILE A 486 15.47 6.50 -26.90
N PHE A 487 14.32 6.44 -26.23
CA PHE A 487 13.92 5.28 -25.41
C PHE A 487 12.85 4.43 -26.08
N ALA A 488 13.03 3.11 -26.02
CA ALA A 488 11.98 2.13 -26.35
C ALA A 488 11.44 1.40 -25.11
N CYS A 489 12.10 1.54 -23.96
CA CYS A 489 11.73 0.87 -22.72
C CYS A 489 11.31 1.90 -21.67
N ALA A 490 10.01 1.88 -21.31
CA ALA A 490 9.44 2.78 -20.31
C ALA A 490 10.15 2.68 -18.94
N THR A 491 10.60 1.48 -18.54
CA THR A 491 11.36 1.30 -17.29
C THR A 491 12.73 1.99 -17.35
N CYS A 492 13.43 1.93 -18.49
CA CYS A 492 14.70 2.64 -18.66
C CYS A 492 14.48 4.15 -18.57
N GLU A 493 13.50 4.68 -19.30
CA GLU A 493 13.20 6.11 -19.30
C GLU A 493 12.80 6.62 -17.92
N SER A 494 11.92 5.90 -17.20
CA SER A 494 11.52 6.24 -15.83
C SER A 494 12.72 6.28 -14.87
N LEU A 495 13.65 5.33 -14.98
CA LEU A 495 14.85 5.30 -14.13
C LEU A 495 15.80 6.46 -14.45
N PHE A 496 15.93 6.83 -15.73
CA PHE A 496 16.73 7.98 -16.16
C PHE A 496 16.09 9.29 -15.72
N CYS A 497 14.77 9.44 -15.83
CA CYS A 497 14.05 10.61 -15.32
C CYS A 497 14.36 10.86 -13.83
N ARG A 498 14.49 9.78 -13.04
CA ARG A 498 14.82 9.87 -11.63
C ARG A 498 16.31 10.05 -11.33
N SER A 499 17.21 9.41 -12.07
CA SER A 499 18.62 9.26 -11.68
C SER A 499 19.62 10.01 -12.58
N LEU A 500 19.18 10.36 -13.78
CA LEU A 500 19.90 11.09 -14.82
C LEU A 500 18.98 12.18 -15.43
N PRO A 501 18.35 13.05 -14.61
CA PRO A 501 17.40 14.04 -15.10
C PRO A 501 18.01 15.00 -16.12
N GLU A 502 19.34 15.20 -16.08
CA GLU A 502 20.12 16.06 -16.99
C GLU A 502 20.12 15.59 -18.45
N ILE A 503 19.90 14.30 -18.71
CA ILE A 503 19.94 13.75 -20.06
C ILE A 503 18.61 14.06 -20.78
N PRO A 504 18.61 14.72 -21.95
CA PRO A 504 17.40 14.91 -22.75
C PRO A 504 16.86 13.58 -23.29
N ARG A 505 15.53 13.45 -23.37
CA ARG A 505 14.85 12.18 -23.65
C ARG A 505 13.76 12.36 -24.71
N VAL A 506 13.57 11.34 -25.54
CA VAL A 506 12.44 11.25 -26.47
C VAL A 506 12.01 9.79 -26.65
N SER A 507 10.73 9.56 -26.84
CA SER A 507 10.18 8.22 -27.07
C SER A 507 10.42 7.76 -28.51
N LEU A 508 10.92 6.53 -28.69
CA LEU A 508 10.99 5.89 -30.00
C LEU A 508 9.60 5.82 -30.66
N TYR A 509 8.56 5.55 -29.88
CA TYR A 509 7.21 5.38 -30.42
C TYR A 509 6.63 6.68 -30.95
N GLN A 510 7.00 7.82 -30.35
CA GLN A 510 6.67 9.14 -30.88
C GLN A 510 7.32 9.34 -32.26
N LEU A 511 8.63 9.10 -32.38
CA LEU A 511 9.36 9.27 -33.64
C LEU A 511 8.83 8.36 -34.76
N LEU A 512 8.52 7.09 -34.43
CA LEU A 512 7.90 6.15 -35.37
C LEU A 512 6.48 6.60 -35.77
N ALA A 513 5.70 7.14 -34.83
CA ALA A 513 4.36 7.65 -35.10
C ALA A 513 4.36 8.92 -35.96
N GLU A 514 5.41 9.74 -35.92
CA GLU A 514 5.54 10.95 -36.74
C GLU A 514 6.05 10.66 -38.15
N ALA A 515 6.81 9.57 -38.33
CA ALA A 515 7.38 9.20 -39.62
C ALA A 515 6.32 8.77 -40.66
N GLU A 516 6.40 9.32 -41.87
CA GLU A 516 5.48 9.02 -42.98
C GLU A 516 5.71 7.66 -43.62
N ASP A 517 6.95 7.17 -43.61
CA ASP A 517 7.39 5.91 -44.20
C ASP A 517 7.24 4.70 -43.26
N ILE A 518 6.89 4.94 -42.00
CA ILE A 518 6.45 3.89 -41.09
C ILE A 518 4.98 3.60 -41.38
N VAL A 519 4.72 2.42 -41.93
CA VAL A 519 3.39 1.88 -42.22
C VAL A 519 3.19 0.63 -41.36
N PRO A 520 2.63 0.77 -40.13
CA PRO A 520 2.48 -0.36 -39.24
C PRO A 520 1.55 -1.42 -39.81
N THR A 521 1.94 -2.69 -39.64
CA THR A 521 1.15 -3.84 -40.08
C THR A 521 -0.05 -4.04 -39.16
N LYS A 522 -1.22 -4.22 -39.75
CA LYS A 522 -2.45 -4.56 -39.01
C LYS A 522 -2.43 -6.02 -38.61
N ILE A 523 -1.98 -6.29 -37.38
CA ILE A 523 -2.00 -7.65 -36.80
C ILE A 523 -3.40 -8.00 -36.32
N PHE A 524 -4.02 -7.12 -35.53
CA PHE A 524 -5.36 -7.31 -34.98
C PHE A 524 -6.37 -6.33 -35.59
N SER A 525 -7.62 -6.75 -35.72
CA SER A 525 -8.73 -5.84 -36.06
C SER A 525 -9.12 -4.96 -34.88
N GLU A 526 -9.20 -5.56 -33.70
CA GLU A 526 -9.51 -4.93 -32.43
C GLU A 526 -8.52 -5.43 -31.38
N ALA A 527 -8.05 -4.56 -30.49
CA ALA A 527 -7.13 -4.92 -29.41
C ALA A 527 -7.33 -3.99 -28.21
N ALA A 528 -6.99 -4.46 -27.03
CA ALA A 528 -6.84 -3.59 -25.86
C ALA A 528 -5.38 -3.11 -25.75
N ILE A 529 -5.17 -1.87 -25.32
CA ILE A 529 -3.83 -1.37 -25.03
C ILE A 529 -3.48 -1.61 -23.56
N PHE A 530 -2.34 -2.25 -23.31
CA PHE A 530 -1.80 -2.38 -21.95
C PHE A 530 -0.64 -1.41 -21.77
N ASP A 531 -0.91 -0.28 -21.13
CA ASP A 531 0.13 0.67 -20.73
C ASP A 531 0.95 0.07 -19.56
N PRO A 532 2.28 -0.14 -19.69
CA PRO A 532 3.12 -0.61 -18.60
C PRO A 532 3.16 0.43 -17.48
N CYS A 533 3.30 -0.03 -16.25
CA CYS A 533 3.31 0.85 -15.08
C CYS A 533 4.41 1.93 -15.11
N ALA A 534 5.53 1.67 -15.79
CA ALA A 534 6.65 2.61 -15.90
C ALA A 534 6.42 3.74 -16.92
N ALA A 535 5.41 3.63 -17.80
CA ALA A 535 5.03 4.71 -18.71
C ALA A 535 4.11 5.74 -18.04
N ARG A 536 3.73 5.54 -16.77
CA ARG A 536 2.88 6.48 -16.05
C ARG A 536 3.55 7.84 -15.98
N GLY A 537 2.83 8.87 -16.43
CA GLY A 537 3.34 10.24 -16.47
C GLY A 537 4.11 10.58 -17.74
N ASP A 538 4.15 9.67 -18.73
CA ASP A 538 4.72 9.90 -20.06
C ASP A 538 3.61 9.88 -21.13
N PRO A 539 2.89 10.99 -21.31
CA PRO A 539 1.80 11.06 -22.28
C PRO A 539 2.29 10.95 -23.73
N GLU A 540 3.54 11.32 -24.02
CA GLU A 540 4.09 11.29 -25.38
C GLU A 540 4.38 9.85 -25.82
N MET A 541 4.95 9.03 -24.93
CA MET A 541 5.11 7.60 -25.17
C MET A 541 3.76 6.91 -25.38
N GLU A 542 2.80 7.18 -24.48
CA GLU A 542 1.44 6.63 -24.53
C GLU A 542 0.70 7.04 -25.81
N ALA A 543 0.83 8.30 -26.24
CA ALA A 543 0.22 8.81 -27.46
C ALA A 543 0.88 8.22 -28.71
N GLY A 544 2.21 8.08 -28.73
CA GLY A 544 2.94 7.48 -29.85
C GLY A 544 2.50 6.04 -30.15
N VAL A 545 2.29 5.22 -29.12
CA VAL A 545 1.79 3.84 -29.27
C VAL A 545 0.37 3.82 -29.84
N ARG A 546 -0.52 4.66 -29.31
CA ARG A 546 -1.90 4.79 -29.82
C ARG A 546 -1.93 5.26 -31.26
N ALA A 547 -1.07 6.21 -31.63
CA ALA A 547 -0.95 6.71 -32.99
C ALA A 547 -0.45 5.62 -33.96
N LEU A 548 0.52 4.79 -33.55
CA LEU A 548 0.98 3.64 -34.35
C LEU A 548 -0.13 2.62 -34.57
N ALA A 549 -0.87 2.25 -33.53
CA ALA A 549 -2.01 1.35 -33.64
C ALA A 549 -3.14 1.94 -34.50
N GLY A 550 -3.40 3.24 -34.38
CA GLY A 550 -4.33 3.98 -35.24
C GLY A 550 -3.91 3.98 -36.70
N LYS A 551 -2.62 4.19 -37.01
CA LYS A 551 -2.06 4.09 -38.37
C LYS A 551 -2.21 2.69 -38.96
N ALA A 552 -2.06 1.64 -38.16
CA ALA A 552 -2.38 0.26 -38.57
C ALA A 552 -3.90 0.03 -38.79
N GLY A 553 -4.76 0.95 -38.38
CA GLY A 553 -6.22 0.81 -38.46
C GLY A 553 -6.79 -0.18 -37.45
N VAL A 554 -6.18 -0.31 -36.27
CA VAL A 554 -6.69 -1.14 -35.16
C VAL A 554 -7.74 -0.36 -34.36
N SER A 555 -8.86 -1.00 -34.03
CA SER A 555 -9.81 -0.43 -33.06
C SER A 555 -9.32 -0.72 -31.63
N LEU A 556 -8.99 0.34 -30.88
CA LEU A 556 -8.42 0.21 -29.54
C LEU A 556 -9.49 0.25 -28.44
N GLU A 557 -9.33 -0.63 -27.46
CA GLU A 557 -9.96 -0.55 -26.14
C GLU A 557 -8.95 -0.01 -25.13
N GLU A 558 -9.36 1.00 -24.36
CA GLU A 558 -8.65 1.45 -23.18
C GLU A 558 -9.05 0.58 -21.98
N LEU A 559 -8.08 -0.01 -21.30
CA LEU A 559 -8.37 -0.72 -20.06
C LEU A 559 -8.87 0.26 -18.98
N PRO A 560 -9.87 -0.12 -18.15
CA PRO A 560 -10.41 0.77 -17.12
C PRO A 560 -9.35 1.27 -16.13
N GLU A 561 -8.38 0.41 -15.78
CA GLU A 561 -7.27 0.73 -14.88
C GLU A 561 -5.96 0.81 -15.65
N ARG A 562 -5.62 2.01 -16.13
CA ARG A 562 -4.38 2.27 -16.88
C ARG A 562 -3.13 2.14 -15.99
N ASN A 563 -1.99 1.81 -16.61
CA ASN A 563 -0.67 1.70 -15.96
C ASN A 563 -0.61 0.79 -14.71
N ARG A 564 -1.44 -0.26 -14.65
CA ARG A 564 -1.31 -1.31 -13.62
C ARG A 564 -0.01 -2.11 -13.82
N CYS A 565 0.54 -2.63 -12.74
CA CYS A 565 1.70 -3.52 -12.86
C CYS A 565 1.29 -4.85 -13.50
N CYS A 566 2.11 -5.35 -14.43
CA CYS A 566 1.94 -6.69 -14.99
C CYS A 566 2.43 -7.80 -14.04
N GLY A 567 3.21 -7.46 -13.00
CA GLY A 567 3.80 -8.41 -12.05
C GLY A 567 5.32 -8.62 -12.21
N TYR A 568 5.93 -8.18 -13.34
CA TYR A 568 7.36 -8.37 -13.59
C TYR A 568 8.27 -7.49 -12.71
N GLY A 569 7.95 -6.19 -12.61
CA GLY A 569 8.77 -5.21 -11.90
C GLY A 569 8.98 -5.55 -10.42
N GLY A 570 10.06 -5.07 -9.81
CA GLY A 570 10.39 -5.41 -8.43
C GLY A 570 10.90 -6.83 -8.21
N HIS A 571 10.84 -7.70 -9.25
CA HIS A 571 11.25 -9.10 -9.27
C HIS A 571 10.60 -9.96 -8.17
N ILE A 572 9.27 -9.81 -8.02
CA ILE A 572 8.53 -10.45 -6.93
C ILE A 572 8.35 -11.96 -7.10
N GLN A 573 8.59 -12.51 -8.31
CA GLN A 573 8.32 -13.91 -8.64
C GLN A 573 8.97 -14.88 -7.67
N LEU A 574 10.25 -14.69 -7.33
CA LEU A 574 10.94 -15.55 -6.35
C LEU A 574 10.57 -15.20 -4.90
N ALA A 575 10.24 -13.95 -4.62
CA ALA A 575 9.91 -13.49 -3.27
C ALA A 575 8.52 -13.97 -2.82
N ASN A 576 7.57 -13.97 -3.75
CA ASN A 576 6.19 -14.31 -3.50
C ASN A 576 5.50 -14.86 -4.78
N PRO A 577 5.80 -16.13 -5.16
CA PRO A 577 5.26 -16.74 -6.38
C PRO A 577 3.73 -16.67 -6.44
N GLU A 578 3.03 -17.00 -5.35
CA GLU A 578 1.56 -16.96 -5.29
C GLU A 578 0.98 -15.56 -5.59
N LEU A 579 1.65 -14.49 -5.16
CA LEU A 579 1.22 -13.13 -5.46
C LEU A 579 1.52 -12.76 -6.92
N TYR A 580 2.65 -13.22 -7.46
CA TYR A 580 2.99 -13.06 -8.87
C TYR A 580 1.93 -13.74 -9.76
N GLU A 581 1.56 -14.98 -9.44
CA GLU A 581 0.48 -15.72 -10.09
C GLU A 581 -0.85 -14.96 -10.07
N GLU A 582 -1.24 -14.46 -8.89
CA GLU A 582 -2.48 -13.69 -8.71
C GLU A 582 -2.49 -12.41 -9.57
N ILE A 583 -1.40 -11.62 -9.54
CA ILE A 583 -1.30 -10.37 -10.29
C ILE A 583 -1.36 -10.64 -11.79
N THR A 584 -0.52 -11.54 -12.29
CA THR A 584 -0.38 -11.79 -13.73
C THR A 584 -1.67 -12.37 -14.34
N ALA A 585 -2.37 -13.25 -13.62
CA ALA A 585 -3.69 -13.76 -14.02
C ALA A 585 -4.74 -12.64 -14.10
N HIS A 586 -4.91 -11.84 -13.03
CA HIS A 586 -5.86 -10.72 -13.03
C HIS A 586 -5.57 -9.71 -14.15
N ARG A 587 -4.31 -9.51 -14.53
CA ARG A 587 -3.94 -8.59 -15.61
C ARG A 587 -4.21 -9.17 -16.99
N ALA A 588 -4.02 -10.48 -17.19
CA ALA A 588 -4.34 -11.14 -18.45
C ALA A 588 -5.86 -11.19 -18.70
N GLU A 589 -6.64 -11.33 -17.63
CA GLU A 589 -8.12 -11.43 -17.64
C GLU A 589 -8.82 -10.07 -17.68
N ALA A 590 -8.09 -8.94 -17.66
CA ALA A 590 -8.69 -7.60 -17.57
C ALA A 590 -9.49 -7.18 -18.81
N SER A 591 -9.32 -7.88 -19.94
CA SER A 591 -10.13 -7.74 -21.15
C SER A 591 -10.01 -9.01 -21.98
N ASP A 592 -11.05 -9.39 -22.72
CA ASP A 592 -11.04 -10.56 -23.60
C ASP A 592 -10.27 -10.31 -24.91
N ARG A 593 -10.03 -9.04 -25.27
CA ARG A 593 -9.33 -8.66 -26.52
C ARG A 593 -7.83 -8.97 -26.47
N PRO A 594 -7.17 -9.23 -27.61
CA PRO A 594 -5.71 -9.35 -27.64
C PRO A 594 -5.05 -8.04 -27.23
N TYR A 595 -3.83 -8.11 -26.69
CA TYR A 595 -3.12 -6.94 -26.17
C TYR A 595 -2.09 -6.37 -27.14
N ILE A 596 -2.07 -5.05 -27.27
CA ILE A 596 -0.91 -4.30 -27.76
C ILE A 596 -0.16 -3.79 -26.53
N VAL A 597 1.11 -4.16 -26.43
CA VAL A 597 2.00 -3.72 -25.36
C VAL A 597 3.26 -3.08 -25.93
N TYR A 598 3.96 -2.30 -25.12
CA TYR A 598 5.19 -1.60 -25.54
C TYR A 598 6.29 -1.68 -24.48
N CYS A 599 6.20 -2.73 -23.66
CA CYS A 599 7.22 -3.18 -22.74
C CYS A 599 7.46 -4.67 -23.01
N ALA A 600 8.70 -5.05 -23.33
CA ALA A 600 9.09 -6.43 -23.59
C ALA A 600 8.70 -7.37 -22.44
N ASN A 601 8.90 -6.92 -21.20
CA ASN A 601 8.56 -7.69 -20.00
C ASN A 601 7.04 -7.88 -19.84
N CYS A 602 6.21 -6.89 -20.19
CA CYS A 602 4.76 -7.06 -20.20
C CYS A 602 4.35 -8.10 -21.24
N ARG A 603 4.96 -8.07 -22.43
CA ARG A 603 4.69 -9.04 -23.49
C ARG A 603 5.04 -10.45 -23.03
N GLU A 604 6.20 -10.65 -22.40
CA GLU A 604 6.61 -11.95 -21.88
C GLU A 604 5.66 -12.48 -20.81
N VAL A 605 5.26 -11.62 -19.85
CA VAL A 605 4.27 -11.98 -18.82
C VAL A 605 2.96 -12.45 -19.45
N PHE A 606 2.40 -11.69 -20.41
CA PHE A 606 1.12 -12.07 -21.01
C PHE A 606 1.25 -13.31 -21.90
N ALA A 607 2.35 -13.45 -22.65
CA ALA A 607 2.63 -14.67 -23.40
C ALA A 607 2.73 -15.91 -22.50
N SER A 608 3.30 -15.79 -21.29
CA SER A 608 3.35 -16.89 -20.31
C SER A 608 1.97 -17.29 -19.75
N ARG A 609 0.96 -16.45 -19.95
CA ARG A 609 -0.45 -16.65 -19.54
C ARG A 609 -1.36 -17.02 -20.70
N ASP A 610 -0.78 -17.39 -21.84
CA ASP A 610 -1.51 -17.67 -23.09
C ASP A 610 -2.40 -16.51 -23.54
N LYS A 611 -2.13 -15.28 -23.06
CA LYS A 611 -2.83 -14.08 -23.47
C LYS A 611 -2.26 -13.64 -24.80
N GLU A 612 -3.10 -13.67 -25.84
CA GLU A 612 -2.74 -13.17 -27.17
C GLU A 612 -2.28 -11.72 -27.06
N CYS A 613 -1.01 -11.46 -27.38
CA CYS A 613 -0.41 -10.14 -27.28
C CYS A 613 0.75 -9.95 -28.27
N VAL A 614 0.99 -8.70 -28.65
CA VAL A 614 2.13 -8.31 -29.49
C VAL A 614 2.81 -7.07 -28.92
N HIS A 615 4.10 -6.95 -29.20
CA HIS A 615 4.81 -5.71 -28.96
C HIS A 615 4.48 -4.72 -30.09
N VAL A 616 4.34 -3.43 -29.78
CA VAL A 616 4.03 -2.40 -30.80
C VAL A 616 5.06 -2.36 -31.93
N LEU A 617 6.32 -2.75 -31.66
CA LEU A 617 7.36 -2.84 -32.67
C LEU A 617 7.17 -4.01 -33.65
N ASP A 618 6.46 -5.07 -33.25
CA ASP A 618 6.07 -6.13 -34.19
C ASP A 618 5.15 -5.56 -35.28
N MET A 619 4.24 -4.66 -34.90
CA MET A 619 3.39 -3.94 -35.83
C MET A 619 4.18 -2.92 -36.64
N ALA A 620 4.97 -2.07 -35.98
CA ALA A 620 5.68 -0.96 -36.63
C ALA A 620 6.62 -1.44 -37.74
N PHE A 621 7.25 -2.60 -37.57
CA PHE A 621 8.20 -3.16 -38.54
C PHE A 621 7.70 -4.41 -39.29
N GLY A 622 6.44 -4.82 -39.09
CA GLY A 622 5.85 -5.98 -39.77
C GLY A 622 6.60 -7.30 -39.48
N LEU A 623 6.96 -7.53 -38.22
CA LEU A 623 7.80 -8.65 -37.83
C LEU A 623 6.99 -9.97 -37.73
N PRO A 624 7.65 -11.12 -37.96
CA PRO A 624 7.04 -12.42 -37.69
C PRO A 624 6.63 -12.53 -36.21
N LEU A 625 5.41 -13.01 -35.98
CA LEU A 625 4.88 -13.15 -34.64
C LEU A 625 5.32 -14.47 -34.02
N SER A 626 5.80 -14.39 -32.78
CA SER A 626 5.94 -15.53 -31.90
C SER A 626 4.86 -15.44 -30.83
N GLY A 627 4.18 -16.55 -30.53
CA GLY A 627 3.24 -16.62 -29.40
C GLY A 627 3.93 -16.87 -28.06
N ARG A 628 5.18 -17.34 -28.06
CA ARG A 628 5.90 -17.74 -26.84
C ARG A 628 6.93 -16.71 -26.38
N ALA A 629 7.22 -16.68 -25.09
CA ALA A 629 8.41 -16.02 -24.56
C ALA A 629 9.68 -16.81 -24.94
N PRO A 630 10.81 -16.13 -25.20
CA PRO A 630 12.10 -16.81 -25.30
C PRO A 630 12.54 -17.33 -23.93
N SER A 631 13.18 -18.49 -23.91
CA SER A 631 13.82 -19.04 -22.71
C SER A 631 14.97 -18.15 -22.24
N LEU A 632 15.43 -18.34 -21.00
CA LEU A 632 16.50 -17.52 -20.43
C LEU A 632 17.81 -17.59 -21.25
N GLN A 633 18.12 -18.75 -21.84
CA GLN A 633 19.28 -18.90 -22.72
C GLN A 633 19.09 -18.17 -24.05
N GLU A 634 17.92 -18.33 -24.70
CA GLU A 634 17.61 -17.62 -25.95
C GLU A 634 17.71 -16.11 -25.78
N LYS A 635 17.29 -15.58 -24.61
CA LYS A 635 17.43 -14.16 -24.27
C LYS A 635 18.88 -13.68 -24.28
N ARG A 636 19.80 -14.50 -23.75
CA ARG A 636 21.24 -14.19 -23.77
C ARG A 636 21.81 -14.26 -25.18
N ASP A 637 21.49 -15.30 -25.92
CA ASP A 637 21.92 -15.49 -27.31
C ASP A 637 21.43 -14.35 -28.22
N ASN A 638 20.18 -13.94 -28.03
CA ASN A 638 19.57 -12.79 -28.72
C ASN A 638 20.33 -11.49 -28.43
N SER A 639 20.69 -11.25 -27.17
CA SER A 639 21.46 -10.06 -26.76
C SER A 639 22.84 -10.03 -27.41
N LEU A 640 23.54 -11.16 -27.43
CA LEU A 640 24.85 -11.30 -28.07
C LEU A 640 24.75 -11.14 -29.60
N ARG A 641 23.67 -11.63 -30.21
CA ARG A 641 23.39 -11.44 -31.65
C ARG A 641 23.26 -9.96 -31.98
N VAL A 642 22.44 -9.22 -31.22
CA VAL A 642 22.25 -7.77 -31.42
C VAL A 642 23.59 -7.03 -31.33
N LYS A 643 24.38 -7.30 -30.28
CA LYS A 643 25.72 -6.71 -30.12
C LYS A 643 26.63 -7.05 -31.30
N LYS A 644 26.68 -8.32 -31.72
CA LYS A 644 27.52 -8.78 -32.83
C LYS A 644 27.19 -8.05 -34.13
N GLU A 645 25.91 -7.98 -34.49
CA GLU A 645 25.47 -7.31 -35.72
C GLU A 645 25.80 -5.81 -35.69
N LEU A 646 25.56 -5.12 -34.57
CA LEU A 646 25.86 -3.69 -34.42
C LEU A 646 27.35 -3.38 -34.40
N MET A 647 28.17 -4.20 -33.74
CA MET A 647 29.64 -4.05 -33.76
C MET A 647 30.20 -4.25 -35.17
N LYS A 648 29.65 -5.22 -35.91
CA LYS A 648 30.04 -5.44 -37.31
C LYS A 648 29.62 -4.28 -38.19
N GLU A 649 28.41 -3.76 -38.01
CA GLU A 649 27.90 -2.65 -38.83
C GLU A 649 28.67 -1.35 -38.56
N ILE A 650 28.78 -0.95 -37.28
CA ILE A 650 29.24 0.38 -36.86
C ILE A 650 30.77 0.45 -36.76
N LYS A 651 31.42 -0.58 -36.19
CA LYS A 651 32.87 -0.60 -35.95
C LYS A 651 33.65 -1.53 -36.90
N ASP A 652 32.97 -2.28 -37.76
CA ASP A 652 33.58 -3.32 -38.61
C ASP A 652 34.33 -4.41 -37.81
N VAL A 653 33.90 -4.66 -36.56
CA VAL A 653 34.48 -5.66 -35.67
C VAL A 653 33.60 -6.92 -35.67
N ASP A 654 34.20 -8.07 -35.97
CA ASP A 654 33.53 -9.38 -35.79
C ASP A 654 33.66 -9.82 -34.33
N PHE A 655 32.68 -9.42 -33.52
CA PHE A 655 32.64 -9.74 -32.09
C PHE A 655 32.48 -11.24 -31.86
N LYS A 656 33.29 -11.76 -30.94
CA LYS A 656 33.19 -13.12 -30.42
C LYS A 656 32.84 -13.05 -28.94
N PRO A 657 31.73 -13.68 -28.50
CA PRO A 657 31.40 -13.83 -27.09
C PRO A 657 32.53 -14.50 -26.31
N GLU A 658 32.51 -14.32 -24.99
CA GLU A 658 33.35 -15.09 -24.10
C GLU A 658 33.05 -16.59 -24.27
N SER A 659 34.08 -17.43 -24.16
CA SER A 659 33.93 -18.87 -24.30
C SER A 659 34.24 -19.55 -22.99
N HIS A 660 33.34 -20.42 -22.57
CA HIS A 660 33.44 -21.23 -21.37
C HIS A 660 33.61 -22.72 -21.71
N PRO A 661 34.30 -23.51 -20.84
CA PRO A 661 34.51 -24.93 -21.06
C PRO A 661 33.23 -25.76 -21.24
N TRP A 662 32.12 -25.27 -20.70
CA TRP A 662 30.81 -25.94 -20.73
C TRP A 662 29.93 -25.53 -21.92
N ASP A 663 30.34 -24.56 -22.75
CA ASP A 663 29.52 -24.10 -23.89
C ASP A 663 29.28 -25.22 -24.92
N ASP A 664 30.27 -26.10 -25.08
CA ASP A 664 30.23 -27.27 -25.95
C ASP A 664 29.22 -28.35 -25.50
N LEU A 665 28.65 -28.24 -24.29
CA LEU A 665 27.67 -29.20 -23.81
C LEU A 665 26.32 -28.97 -24.50
N THR A 666 25.69 -30.06 -24.93
CA THR A 666 24.33 -30.06 -25.50
C THR A 666 23.37 -30.61 -24.47
N LEU A 667 22.34 -29.82 -24.12
CA LEU A 667 21.27 -30.25 -23.21
C LEU A 667 20.01 -30.61 -24.01
N ILE A 668 19.39 -31.72 -23.66
CA ILE A 668 18.04 -32.10 -24.13
C ILE A 668 17.10 -31.84 -22.95
N ILE A 669 16.23 -30.85 -23.09
CA ILE A 669 15.28 -30.42 -22.05
C ILE A 669 13.88 -30.54 -22.66
N ASP A 670 12.99 -31.23 -21.95
CA ASP A 670 11.58 -31.32 -22.32
C ASP A 670 10.89 -29.94 -22.24
N ALA A 671 9.82 -29.72 -23.02
CA ALA A 671 9.16 -28.42 -23.08
C ALA A 671 8.50 -28.02 -21.74
N ASP A 672 7.90 -28.97 -21.02
CA ASP A 672 7.27 -28.71 -19.73
C ASP A 672 8.35 -28.42 -18.67
N LEU A 673 9.45 -29.18 -18.69
CA LEU A 673 10.60 -28.93 -17.82
C LEU A 673 11.26 -27.57 -18.12
N GLN A 674 11.39 -27.18 -19.39
CA GLN A 674 11.94 -25.87 -19.75
C GLN A 674 11.10 -24.73 -19.17
N LYS A 675 9.78 -24.87 -19.17
CA LYS A 675 8.87 -23.92 -18.54
C LYS A 675 9.10 -23.83 -17.03
N ASP A 676 9.20 -24.97 -16.35
CA ASP A 676 9.48 -25.02 -14.90
C ASP A 676 10.84 -24.37 -14.55
N LEU A 677 11.87 -24.62 -15.37
CA LEU A 677 13.19 -24.01 -15.22
C LEU A 677 13.14 -22.49 -15.39
N ASP A 678 12.45 -22.00 -16.43
CA ASP A 678 12.28 -20.58 -16.69
C ASP A 678 11.49 -19.90 -15.54
N GLU A 679 10.46 -20.56 -15.00
CA GLU A 679 9.69 -20.09 -13.83
C GLU A 679 10.53 -20.03 -12.54
N GLN A 680 11.48 -20.96 -12.40
CA GLN A 680 12.43 -20.99 -11.28
C GLN A 680 13.67 -20.11 -11.50
N LEU A 681 13.80 -19.46 -12.66
CA LEU A 681 14.97 -18.67 -13.06
C LEU A 681 16.28 -19.50 -13.10
N ILE A 682 16.20 -20.74 -13.56
CA ILE A 682 17.34 -21.65 -13.76
C ILE A 682 17.69 -21.66 -15.24
N SER A 683 18.85 -21.10 -15.60
CA SER A 683 19.26 -21.06 -17.02
C SER A 683 19.94 -22.34 -17.48
N ALA A 684 19.86 -22.64 -18.78
CA ALA A 684 20.60 -23.75 -19.37
C ALA A 684 22.12 -23.61 -19.15
N ALA A 685 22.66 -22.38 -19.12
CA ALA A 685 24.06 -22.13 -18.78
C ALA A 685 24.40 -22.57 -17.34
N ASP A 686 23.52 -22.32 -16.37
CA ASP A 686 23.72 -22.76 -14.98
C ASP A 686 23.74 -24.30 -14.89
N LEU A 687 22.87 -24.99 -15.65
CA LEU A 687 22.87 -26.46 -15.74
C LEU A 687 24.13 -27.01 -16.42
N LYS A 688 24.56 -26.41 -17.53
CA LYS A 688 25.79 -26.82 -18.23
C LYS A 688 27.03 -26.68 -17.34
N GLU A 689 27.13 -25.57 -16.61
CA GLU A 689 28.24 -25.34 -15.66
C GLU A 689 28.21 -26.40 -14.55
N ALA A 690 27.04 -26.67 -13.96
CA ALA A 690 26.90 -27.69 -12.91
C ALA A 690 27.30 -29.09 -13.41
N ILE A 691 26.83 -29.51 -14.59
CA ILE A 691 27.20 -30.78 -15.20
C ILE A 691 28.69 -30.82 -15.51
N TRP A 692 29.26 -29.74 -16.04
CA TRP A 692 30.68 -29.68 -16.37
C TRP A 692 31.57 -29.83 -15.13
N VAL A 693 31.25 -29.13 -14.04
CA VAL A 693 31.96 -29.27 -12.76
C VAL A 693 31.87 -30.72 -12.27
N ALA A 694 30.65 -31.28 -12.26
CA ALA A 694 30.41 -32.64 -11.80
C ALA A 694 31.14 -33.72 -12.61
N GLU A 695 31.15 -33.59 -13.94
CA GLU A 695 31.84 -34.52 -14.83
C GLU A 695 33.37 -34.37 -14.77
N SER A 696 33.87 -33.17 -14.46
CA SER A 696 35.31 -32.87 -14.39
C SER A 696 35.92 -33.24 -13.04
N GLU A 697 35.20 -32.98 -11.95
CA GLU A 697 35.68 -33.22 -10.57
C GLU A 697 35.24 -34.58 -10.01
N GLY A 698 34.20 -35.20 -10.60
CA GLY A 698 33.63 -36.46 -10.13
C GLY A 698 32.70 -36.33 -8.92
N ASP A 699 32.37 -35.10 -8.49
CA ASP A 699 31.43 -34.84 -7.39
C ASP A 699 29.97 -34.95 -7.87
N ARG A 700 29.45 -36.18 -7.85
CA ARG A 700 28.10 -36.52 -8.33
C ARG A 700 27.60 -37.79 -7.68
N PHE A 701 26.28 -37.91 -7.56
CA PHE A 701 25.60 -39.13 -7.15
C PHE A 701 25.07 -39.84 -8.39
N VAL A 702 25.31 -41.14 -8.51
CA VAL A 702 24.81 -41.96 -9.62
C VAL A 702 23.78 -42.93 -9.07
N ASP A 703 22.58 -42.89 -9.61
CA ASP A 703 21.54 -43.88 -9.30
C ASP A 703 21.81 -45.18 -10.07
N GLU A 704 22.17 -46.23 -9.33
CA GLU A 704 22.44 -47.56 -9.88
C GLU A 704 21.18 -48.24 -10.47
N SER A 705 19.98 -47.75 -10.12
CA SER A 705 18.69 -48.35 -10.52
C SER A 705 18.00 -47.64 -11.69
N GLY A 706 18.15 -46.31 -11.81
CA GLY A 706 17.53 -45.47 -12.83
C GLY A 706 18.48 -44.88 -13.89
N GLY A 707 19.80 -45.05 -13.74
CA GLY A 707 20.81 -44.58 -14.69
C GLY A 707 20.93 -43.05 -14.79
N THR A 708 20.39 -42.33 -13.80
CA THR A 708 20.47 -40.87 -13.69
C THR A 708 21.63 -40.46 -12.80
N THR A 709 22.12 -39.25 -13.01
CA THR A 709 23.20 -38.63 -12.24
C THR A 709 22.67 -37.34 -11.65
N ILE A 710 22.88 -37.15 -10.35
CA ILE A 710 22.52 -35.94 -9.64
C ILE A 710 23.81 -35.21 -9.26
N ALA A 711 23.89 -33.93 -9.60
CA ALA A 711 24.99 -33.07 -9.25
C ALA A 711 24.51 -31.75 -8.66
N SER A 712 25.40 -31.09 -7.91
CA SER A 712 25.15 -29.77 -7.36
C SER A 712 26.27 -28.80 -7.68
N MET A 713 25.94 -27.52 -7.79
CA MET A 713 26.91 -26.45 -7.96
C MET A 713 26.49 -25.24 -7.13
N VAL A 714 27.45 -24.67 -6.39
CA VAL A 714 27.26 -23.40 -5.69
C VAL A 714 27.69 -22.26 -6.62
N LYS A 715 26.75 -21.39 -6.98
CA LYS A 715 27.02 -20.18 -7.76
C LYS A 715 26.60 -18.96 -6.95
N ARG A 716 27.60 -18.18 -6.52
CA ARG A 716 27.45 -17.06 -5.57
C ARG A 716 26.69 -17.46 -4.30
N VAL A 717 25.39 -17.17 -4.23
CA VAL A 717 24.52 -17.38 -3.04
C VAL A 717 23.48 -18.48 -3.23
N ILE A 718 23.40 -19.09 -4.43
CA ILE A 718 22.46 -20.16 -4.78
C ILE A 718 23.23 -21.48 -4.97
N THR A 719 22.66 -22.57 -4.47
CA THR A 719 23.07 -23.93 -4.84
C THR A 719 22.05 -24.48 -5.83
N TYR A 720 22.50 -24.81 -7.03
CA TYR A 720 21.72 -25.47 -8.06
C TYR A 720 21.93 -26.97 -7.98
N TRP A 721 20.86 -27.72 -8.20
CA TRP A 721 20.87 -29.17 -8.34
C TRP A 721 20.32 -29.53 -9.70
N VAL A 722 20.96 -30.50 -10.34
CA VAL A 722 20.56 -31.01 -11.64
C VAL A 722 20.59 -32.53 -11.63
N GLU A 723 19.48 -33.14 -12.03
CA GLU A 723 19.40 -34.56 -12.36
C GLU A 723 19.44 -34.73 -13.88
N TYR A 724 20.37 -35.56 -14.36
CA TYR A 724 20.61 -35.72 -15.79
C TYR A 724 21.02 -37.15 -16.18
N ARG A 725 20.84 -37.50 -17.46
CA ARG A 725 21.35 -38.73 -18.07
C ARG A 725 22.30 -38.40 -19.20
N LYS A 726 23.42 -39.11 -19.28
CA LYS A 726 24.35 -38.98 -20.41
C LYS A 726 23.85 -39.80 -21.60
N THR A 727 23.45 -39.14 -22.67
CA THR A 727 22.89 -39.77 -23.87
C THR A 727 23.87 -39.84 -25.04
N GLY A 728 24.97 -39.07 -24.98
CA GLY A 728 26.02 -39.08 -26.00
C GLY A 728 27.28 -38.30 -25.59
N PRO A 729 28.28 -38.19 -26.47
CA PRO A 729 29.46 -37.37 -26.23
C PRO A 729 29.09 -35.90 -26.01
N LYS A 730 29.35 -35.36 -24.81
CA LYS A 730 28.95 -34.00 -24.39
C LYS A 730 27.44 -33.71 -24.52
N THR A 731 26.60 -34.75 -24.54
CA THR A 731 25.14 -34.61 -24.66
C THR A 731 24.45 -35.21 -23.44
N TYR A 732 23.60 -34.41 -22.80
CA TYR A 732 22.92 -34.75 -21.56
C TYR A 732 21.43 -34.45 -21.66
N GLU A 733 20.60 -35.43 -21.29
CA GLU A 733 19.16 -35.26 -21.08
C GLU A 733 18.95 -34.78 -19.65
N ILE A 734 18.24 -33.66 -19.47
CA ILE A 734 17.88 -33.16 -18.14
C ILE A 734 16.58 -33.83 -17.71
N VAL A 735 16.58 -34.40 -16.51
CA VAL A 735 15.42 -35.06 -15.90
C VAL A 735 14.70 -34.12 -14.95
N ASP A 736 15.44 -33.40 -14.11
CA ASP A 736 14.91 -32.41 -13.18
C ASP A 736 16.01 -31.42 -12.78
N ALA A 737 15.63 -30.23 -12.32
CA ALA A 737 16.54 -29.30 -11.67
C ALA A 737 15.82 -28.39 -10.68
N TYR A 738 16.50 -28.04 -9.60
CA TYR A 738 15.98 -27.13 -8.58
C TYR A 738 17.10 -26.33 -7.93
N TYR A 739 16.76 -25.35 -7.11
CA TYR A 739 17.74 -24.57 -6.37
C TYR A 739 17.35 -24.37 -4.90
N HIS A 740 18.35 -24.10 -4.06
CA HIS A 740 18.13 -23.66 -2.69
C HIS A 740 19.26 -22.77 -2.19
N ARG A 741 19.08 -22.21 -0.99
CA ARG A 741 20.04 -21.29 -0.34
C ARG A 741 20.95 -21.97 0.69
N MET A 742 20.71 -23.24 1.00
CA MET A 742 21.56 -24.00 1.92
C MET A 742 22.93 -24.23 1.27
N ARG A 743 24.00 -24.15 2.07
CA ARG A 743 25.35 -24.55 1.67
C ARG A 743 25.71 -25.81 2.44
N PHE A 744 26.09 -26.87 1.71
CA PHE A 744 26.61 -28.07 2.34
C PHE A 744 28.08 -27.85 2.68
N GLY A 745 28.44 -27.96 3.97
CA GLY A 745 29.84 -28.03 4.35
C GLY A 745 30.39 -29.40 3.98
N ARG A 746 31.52 -29.46 3.28
CA ARG A 746 32.32 -30.68 3.26
C ARG A 746 33.08 -30.72 4.60
N GLU A 747 32.93 -31.79 5.39
CA GLU A 747 33.90 -32.06 6.45
C GLU A 747 35.25 -32.31 5.75
N GLU A 748 36.26 -31.51 6.10
CA GLU A 748 37.64 -31.63 5.55
C GLU A 748 38.32 -32.95 5.93
#